data_AF-A0AA40CNL6-F1
#
_entry.id   AF-A0AA40CNL6-F1
#
_cell.length_a   1.000
_cell.length_b   1.000
_cell.length_c   1.000
_cell.angle_alpha   90.00
_cell.angle_beta   90.00
_cell.angle_gamma   90.00
#
_symmetry.space_group_name_H-M   'P 1'
#
loop_
_entity.id
_entity.type
_entity.pdbx_description
1 polymer ?
#
loop_
_entity_poly.entity_id
_entity_poly.type
_entity_poly.pdbx_seq_one_letter_code
_entity_poly.pdbx_strand_id
1 'polypeptide(L)'
;MMKTSVMCQARFCRVALQTASRVQIASRPTLSAPSALAATPRALAASGRPLGGTLLRFYSSEAAPIQENGAGPAPVTKFADLASLGVNEALVRSITQGMRYEDMTDVQSATINAGLDGKDLVAQAKTGTGKTLAFLVPVLQRILLQQPELAYRGRSRARCDDIRAIIISPTRELAEQIAVEAKKLVQNTGIVVQTAVGGTQKDRMLRETQRQGCHLLVGTPGRLHDLLSDPDSGIRAPRLEALVLDEADRMLDVGFNQELQEILKYLPDRAEVPRQTLLFSATIPKNVIGLARTYINPQNFEFVQTIKADEVQTHEKVPQFIAPCKTMANMYPALLELIERETAKAKADPEADPFKAIVFLPTTNSVIFAHGLFERLAYQDKSIPFVIDIHSQLSQSQRTRNAERFRRSESAVLISTDVTARGLDFPNVTHVIQMHLATDRDIYIHRLGRTGRAGKTGQGWLLVSDSEVSLARKRLPGLPIQRSTDLVTATVDAAAGGELPEQFTKVRQAVARLPTHLPEEAYRSLCGNALAGLNGQDMVDGLNDLALHGWGLQEIPTVSASLARNVRARGLRVGPTSSPRSSFRGVGSRGGFDGGDSFDRVFKSGGFGGRGGDDRRSGGFGGRGGGDRRGGGFGGRGGGGGYGSRDRGGYGDRSSGGYGGRDGGRGDGPSASF
;
A
#
# COMPACT_ATOMS: atom_id res chain seq x y z
N MET A 1 32.62 59.55 35.49
CA MET A 1 33.43 59.47 36.72
C MET A 1 33.40 58.04 37.22
N MET A 2 34.57 57.46 37.59
CA MET A 2 34.78 56.43 38.63
C MET A 2 34.05 55.06 38.52
N LYS A 3 34.60 53.92 38.99
CA LYS A 3 35.75 53.67 39.89
C LYS A 3 36.30 52.22 39.70
N THR A 4 37.63 52.01 39.76
CA THR A 4 38.36 50.76 40.16
C THR A 4 38.11 49.42 39.41
N SER A 5 39.05 48.45 39.24
CA SER A 5 40.50 48.39 39.55
C SER A 5 41.29 47.38 38.66
N VAL A 6 42.38 47.84 38.03
CA VAL A 6 43.77 47.28 37.97
C VAL A 6 44.06 45.76 37.75
N MET A 7 44.63 45.44 36.55
CA MET A 7 45.76 44.50 36.20
C MET A 7 45.74 43.00 36.63
N CYS A 8 46.48 42.02 36.04
CA CYS A 8 47.55 42.01 34.99
C CYS A 8 47.66 40.65 34.24
N GLN A 9 48.21 40.64 33.01
CA GLN A 9 49.11 39.63 32.33
C GLN A 9 48.88 38.08 32.43
N ALA A 10 49.38 37.18 31.54
CA ALA A 10 49.80 37.25 30.13
C ALA A 10 49.97 35.84 29.48
N ARG A 11 50.06 35.84 28.14
CA ARG A 11 50.39 34.80 27.12
C ARG A 11 51.15 33.49 27.48
N PHE A 12 50.76 32.42 26.75
CA PHE A 12 51.56 31.33 26.12
C PHE A 12 52.59 30.50 26.92
N CYS A 13 52.53 29.18 26.72
CA CYS A 13 53.73 28.35 26.52
C CYS A 13 53.45 27.21 25.51
N ARG A 14 54.43 26.86 24.65
CA ARG A 14 54.32 25.78 23.65
C ARG A 14 55.72 25.23 23.32
N VAL A 15 56.04 24.06 23.87
CA VAL A 15 57.28 23.29 23.62
C VAL A 15 56.83 21.82 23.50
N ALA A 16 56.89 21.09 22.39
CA ALA A 16 57.88 20.95 21.30
C ALA A 16 59.07 20.04 21.67
N LEU A 17 59.00 18.77 21.21
CA LEU A 17 60.16 17.90 20.98
C LEU A 17 59.78 16.79 19.99
N GLN A 18 60.75 16.34 19.19
CA GLN A 18 60.64 15.27 18.19
C GLN A 18 61.72 14.21 18.45
N THR A 19 61.59 13.05 17.78
CA THR A 19 62.61 11.98 17.69
C THR A 19 62.84 11.20 18.99
N ALA A 20 63.36 9.97 18.99
CA ALA A 20 63.90 9.17 17.87
C ALA A 20 63.47 7.69 17.92
N SER A 21 63.62 7.01 16.78
CA SER A 21 63.36 5.58 16.56
C SER A 21 64.43 4.64 17.13
N ARG A 22 64.07 3.39 17.42
CA ARG A 22 64.79 2.19 16.93
C ARG A 22 63.94 0.90 17.01
N VAL A 23 64.40 -0.15 16.33
CA VAL A 23 63.65 -1.39 16.01
C VAL A 23 64.56 -2.61 16.18
N GLN A 24 64.02 -3.71 16.75
CA GLN A 24 64.28 -5.14 16.48
C GLN A 24 63.60 -5.95 17.62
N ILE A 25 62.75 -6.96 17.45
CA ILE A 25 62.67 -8.18 16.59
C ILE A 25 63.26 -9.43 17.28
N ALA A 26 62.45 -10.51 17.29
CA ALA A 26 62.76 -11.92 17.63
C ALA A 26 63.07 -12.27 19.12
N SER A 27 62.79 -13.49 19.64
CA SER A 27 61.81 -14.53 19.23
C SER A 27 61.71 -15.71 20.23
N ARG A 28 60.47 -16.16 20.57
CA ARG A 28 60.09 -17.56 20.94
C ARG A 28 60.77 -18.19 22.22
N PRO A 29 60.40 -19.41 22.68
CA PRO A 29 59.14 -20.18 22.54
C PRO A 29 58.59 -20.90 23.83
N THR A 30 57.25 -20.96 23.97
CA THR A 30 56.38 -22.12 24.37
C THR A 30 56.53 -22.91 25.70
N LEU A 31 55.42 -23.63 26.05
CA LEU A 31 55.24 -24.71 27.06
C LEU A 31 55.15 -24.27 28.54
N SER A 32 54.34 -24.89 29.42
CA SER A 32 53.23 -25.88 29.27
C SER A 32 52.36 -25.92 30.54
N ALA A 33 51.09 -26.36 30.44
CA ALA A 33 50.21 -26.69 31.58
C ALA A 33 50.44 -28.16 32.07
N PRO A 34 49.92 -28.63 33.24
CA PRO A 34 48.46 -28.84 33.47
C PRO A 34 47.95 -28.74 34.94
N SER A 35 46.64 -29.01 35.14
CA SER A 35 45.92 -29.61 36.31
C SER A 35 46.52 -29.60 37.74
N ALA A 36 45.80 -29.36 38.85
CA ALA A 36 44.40 -28.98 39.15
C ALA A 36 44.32 -28.49 40.63
N LEU A 37 43.33 -28.65 41.55
CA LEU A 37 42.01 -29.33 41.63
C LEU A 37 41.19 -28.74 42.83
N ALA A 38 39.86 -28.92 42.84
CA ALA A 38 38.85 -28.81 43.93
C ALA A 38 39.04 -27.91 45.19
N ALA A 39 38.17 -26.90 45.32
CA ALA A 39 37.30 -26.68 46.50
C ALA A 39 36.20 -25.63 46.20
N THR A 40 34.98 -25.80 46.72
CA THR A 40 33.91 -24.77 46.68
C THR A 40 33.81 -24.03 48.01
N PRO A 41 33.40 -22.75 48.00
CA PRO A 41 32.09 -22.46 48.59
C PRO A 41 31.19 -21.59 47.68
N ARG A 42 29.94 -21.43 48.12
CA ARG A 42 28.81 -20.87 47.37
C ARG A 42 28.58 -19.40 47.75
N ALA A 43 28.58 -18.49 46.77
CA ALA A 43 28.16 -17.10 46.94
C ALA A 43 27.40 -16.62 45.69
N LEU A 44 26.30 -15.88 45.87
CA LEU A 44 25.56 -15.27 44.76
C LEU A 44 26.14 -13.89 44.43
N ALA A 45 26.45 -13.65 43.15
CA ALA A 45 26.65 -12.33 42.59
C ALA A 45 26.13 -12.31 41.14
N ALA A 46 25.04 -11.60 40.88
CA ALA A 46 24.50 -11.45 39.54
C ALA A 46 25.38 -10.48 38.72
N SER A 47 25.80 -10.88 37.53
CA SER A 47 26.52 -10.02 36.57
C SER A 47 25.79 -9.96 35.23
N GLY A 48 24.72 -9.16 35.19
CA GLY A 48 24.01 -8.88 33.95
C GLY A 48 24.89 -8.10 32.97
N ARG A 49 25.38 -8.77 31.91
CA ARG A 49 25.98 -8.09 30.76
C ARG A 49 24.88 -7.58 29.82
N PRO A 50 24.89 -6.29 29.43
CA PRO A 50 23.87 -5.75 28.53
C PRO A 50 24.07 -6.28 27.10
N LEU A 51 23.13 -7.09 26.61
CA LEU A 51 23.13 -7.66 25.25
C LEU A 51 22.96 -6.63 24.11
N GLY A 52 22.72 -5.35 24.44
CA GLY A 52 22.45 -4.29 23.45
C GLY A 52 23.63 -3.88 22.56
N GLY A 53 24.88 -4.25 22.90
CA GLY A 53 26.06 -3.84 22.14
C GLY A 53 26.20 -4.49 20.76
N THR A 54 25.85 -5.77 20.62
CA THR A 54 26.18 -6.58 19.43
C THR A 54 25.39 -6.14 18.19
N LEU A 55 24.09 -5.87 18.35
CA LEU A 55 23.17 -5.50 17.26
C LEU A 55 23.31 -4.06 16.74
N LEU A 56 24.15 -3.23 17.37
CA LEU A 56 24.50 -1.90 16.86
C LEU A 56 25.64 -1.94 15.84
N ARG A 57 26.52 -2.94 15.92
CA ARG A 57 27.68 -3.09 15.04
C ARG A 57 27.26 -3.53 13.63
N PHE A 58 26.34 -4.48 13.52
CA PHE A 58 25.81 -4.98 12.23
C PHE A 58 25.05 -3.95 11.38
N TYR A 59 24.65 -2.81 11.94
CA TYR A 59 23.97 -1.73 11.23
C TYR A 59 24.86 -0.49 10.99
N SER A 60 26.17 -0.59 11.26
CA SER A 60 27.12 0.53 11.19
C SER A 60 28.18 0.30 10.10
N SER A 61 27.96 0.85 8.91
CA SER A 61 28.93 1.04 7.80
C SER A 61 29.67 -0.17 7.20
N GLU A 62 29.66 -1.35 7.83
CA GLU A 62 30.22 -2.59 7.27
C GLU A 62 29.11 -3.53 6.78
N ALA A 63 28.19 -2.98 5.98
CA ALA A 63 27.41 -3.79 5.03
C ALA A 63 28.36 -4.21 3.88
N ALA A 64 29.25 -5.16 4.18
CA ALA A 64 30.18 -5.68 3.20
C ALA A 64 29.40 -6.27 1.99
N PRO A 65 29.87 -6.07 0.75
CA PRO A 65 29.33 -6.83 -0.37
C PRO A 65 29.51 -8.33 -0.08
N ILE A 66 28.60 -9.15 -0.59
CA ILE A 66 28.62 -10.61 -0.40
C ILE A 66 29.99 -11.13 -0.85
N GLN A 67 30.83 -11.51 0.11
CA GLN A 67 32.00 -12.32 -0.19
C GLN A 67 31.52 -13.74 -0.45
N GLU A 68 31.87 -14.28 -1.61
CA GLU A 68 31.72 -15.70 -1.94
C GLU A 68 32.68 -16.53 -1.08
N ASN A 69 32.30 -16.73 0.19
CA ASN A 69 33.09 -17.42 1.21
C ASN A 69 32.26 -18.55 1.85
N GLY A 70 31.92 -19.55 1.03
CA GLY A 70 31.25 -20.77 1.47
C GLY A 70 31.00 -21.72 0.30
N ALA A 71 31.63 -22.90 0.32
CA ALA A 71 31.51 -23.93 -0.71
C ALA A 71 30.19 -24.72 -0.58
N GLY A 72 29.06 -24.03 -0.70
CA GLY A 72 27.74 -24.63 -0.88
C GLY A 72 27.42 -24.89 -2.35
N PRO A 73 26.34 -25.64 -2.66
CA PRO A 73 25.79 -25.67 -4.02
C PRO A 73 25.34 -24.26 -4.42
N ALA A 74 25.46 -23.93 -5.71
CA ALA A 74 25.01 -22.64 -6.22
C ALA A 74 23.51 -22.43 -5.95
N PRO A 75 23.06 -21.22 -5.56
CA PRO A 75 21.67 -20.97 -5.22
C PRO A 75 20.79 -21.22 -6.45
N VAL A 76 19.69 -21.94 -6.25
CA VAL A 76 18.77 -22.28 -7.35
C VAL A 76 18.16 -21.02 -7.95
N THR A 77 18.13 -20.93 -9.28
CA THR A 77 17.65 -19.77 -10.06
C THR A 77 16.39 -20.04 -10.88
N LYS A 78 15.94 -21.29 -11.02
CA LYS A 78 14.70 -21.64 -11.75
C LYS A 78 13.63 -22.21 -10.81
N PHE A 79 12.37 -21.91 -11.09
CA PHE A 79 11.24 -22.40 -10.30
C PHE A 79 11.03 -23.91 -10.41
N ALA A 80 11.40 -24.54 -11.52
CA ALA A 80 11.35 -26.00 -11.70
C ALA A 80 12.30 -26.73 -10.74
N ASP A 81 13.51 -26.20 -10.59
CA ASP A 81 14.61 -26.80 -9.82
C ASP A 81 14.35 -26.75 -8.30
N LEU A 82 13.38 -25.96 -7.83
CA LEU A 82 12.94 -25.94 -6.43
C LEU A 82 12.49 -27.31 -5.92
N ALA A 83 12.07 -28.22 -6.80
CA ALA A 83 11.78 -29.61 -6.45
C ALA A 83 13.01 -30.34 -5.88
N SER A 84 14.23 -30.01 -6.33
CA SER A 84 15.49 -30.56 -5.80
C SER A 84 15.81 -30.06 -4.38
N LEU A 85 15.24 -28.90 -3.99
CA LEU A 85 15.27 -28.37 -2.63
C LEU A 85 14.11 -28.91 -1.76
N GLY A 86 13.40 -29.93 -2.24
CA GLY A 86 12.27 -30.54 -1.53
C GLY A 86 10.97 -29.73 -1.56
N VAL A 87 10.88 -28.65 -2.35
CA VAL A 87 9.62 -27.91 -2.50
C VAL A 87 8.56 -28.79 -3.16
N ASN A 88 7.38 -28.85 -2.55
CA ASN A 88 6.31 -29.76 -2.95
C ASN A 88 5.90 -29.54 -4.42
N GLU A 89 5.82 -30.64 -5.18
CA GLU A 89 5.48 -30.61 -6.61
C GLU A 89 4.17 -29.87 -6.93
N ALA A 90 3.19 -29.85 -6.02
CA ALA A 90 1.93 -29.13 -6.24
C ALA A 90 2.15 -27.61 -6.33
N LEU A 91 3.11 -27.07 -5.57
CA LEU A 91 3.53 -25.66 -5.65
C LEU A 91 4.37 -25.43 -6.91
N VAL A 92 5.35 -26.30 -7.19
CA VAL A 92 6.24 -26.19 -8.37
C VAL A 92 5.43 -26.23 -9.68
N ARG A 93 4.45 -27.14 -9.81
CA ARG A 93 3.52 -27.19 -10.95
C ARG A 93 2.62 -25.97 -11.02
N SER A 94 2.10 -25.47 -9.90
CA SER A 94 1.29 -24.24 -9.91
C SER A 94 2.08 -23.05 -10.46
N ILE A 95 3.38 -22.93 -10.13
CA ILE A 95 4.24 -21.85 -10.62
C ILE A 95 4.58 -22.05 -12.10
N THR A 96 5.18 -23.20 -12.45
CA THR A 96 5.75 -23.43 -13.79
C THR A 96 4.69 -23.67 -14.86
N GLN A 97 3.63 -24.42 -14.55
CA GLN A 97 2.58 -24.78 -15.52
C GLN A 97 1.36 -23.85 -15.41
N GLY A 98 0.98 -23.47 -14.19
CA GLY A 98 -0.19 -22.63 -13.92
C GLY A 98 0.06 -21.13 -14.12
N MET A 99 1.13 -20.60 -13.53
CA MET A 99 1.49 -19.18 -13.63
C MET A 99 2.48 -18.87 -14.77
N ARG A 100 3.14 -19.91 -15.32
CA ARG A 100 4.15 -19.82 -16.40
C ARG A 100 5.35 -18.95 -16.04
N TYR A 101 5.86 -19.10 -14.81
CA TYR A 101 7.16 -18.54 -14.42
C TYR A 101 8.24 -19.63 -14.48
N GLU A 102 9.32 -19.34 -15.18
CA GLU A 102 10.45 -20.25 -15.39
C GLU A 102 11.64 -19.87 -14.50
N ASP A 103 12.21 -18.68 -14.71
CA ASP A 103 13.32 -18.12 -13.94
C ASP A 103 12.84 -17.30 -12.74
N MET A 104 13.65 -17.29 -11.67
CA MET A 104 13.46 -16.48 -10.47
C MET A 104 14.20 -15.15 -10.55
N THR A 105 13.63 -14.10 -9.96
CA THR A 105 14.34 -12.83 -9.73
C THR A 105 15.39 -12.96 -8.63
N ASP A 106 16.36 -12.06 -8.59
CA ASP A 106 17.43 -12.04 -7.57
C ASP A 106 16.91 -12.15 -6.13
N VAL A 107 15.80 -11.46 -5.80
CA VAL A 107 15.17 -11.56 -4.47
C VAL A 107 14.48 -12.90 -4.25
N GLN A 108 13.86 -13.49 -5.27
CA GLN A 108 13.26 -14.82 -5.15
C GLN A 108 14.34 -15.87 -4.93
N SER A 109 15.41 -15.89 -5.72
CA SER A 109 16.54 -16.80 -5.51
C SER A 109 17.17 -16.59 -4.13
N ALA A 110 17.45 -15.35 -3.72
CA ALA A 110 18.09 -15.10 -2.43
C ALA A 110 17.19 -15.44 -1.22
N THR A 111 15.91 -15.08 -1.21
CA THR A 111 15.04 -15.32 -0.04
C THR A 111 14.37 -16.69 -0.03
N ILE A 112 14.14 -17.35 -1.17
CA ILE A 112 13.50 -18.68 -1.17
C ILE A 112 14.47 -19.72 -0.61
N ASN A 113 15.74 -19.72 -1.05
CA ASN A 113 16.76 -20.65 -0.52
C ASN A 113 16.88 -20.50 1.02
N ALA A 114 17.17 -19.30 1.53
CA ALA A 114 17.29 -19.04 2.97
C ALA A 114 15.96 -19.22 3.75
N GLY A 115 14.81 -19.04 3.09
CA GLY A 115 13.48 -19.25 3.67
C GLY A 115 13.10 -20.73 3.82
N LEU A 116 13.62 -21.59 2.92
CA LEU A 116 13.43 -23.05 3.00
C LEU A 116 14.25 -23.67 4.14
N ASP A 117 15.46 -23.16 4.40
CA ASP A 117 16.26 -23.49 5.61
C ASP A 117 15.50 -23.21 6.92
N GLY A 118 14.44 -22.38 6.88
CA GLY A 118 13.64 -22.03 8.05
C GLY A 118 14.22 -20.92 8.93
N LYS A 119 15.25 -20.22 8.46
CA LYS A 119 15.74 -18.97 9.04
C LYS A 119 14.65 -17.90 8.99
N ASP A 120 14.65 -16.96 9.93
CA ASP A 120 13.91 -15.71 9.72
C ASP A 120 14.58 -14.86 8.65
N LEU A 121 13.82 -13.98 8.00
CA LEU A 121 14.35 -13.13 6.94
C LEU A 121 14.05 -11.65 7.18
N VAL A 122 15.06 -10.81 7.01
CA VAL A 122 14.90 -9.39 6.72
C VAL A 122 15.30 -9.18 5.27
N ALA A 123 14.33 -8.90 4.39
CA ALA A 123 14.55 -8.80 2.95
C ALA A 123 14.34 -7.36 2.45
N GLN A 124 15.41 -6.75 1.94
CA GLN A 124 15.34 -5.49 1.19
C GLN A 124 15.32 -5.78 -0.32
N ALA A 125 14.22 -5.40 -0.98
CA ALA A 125 14.13 -5.46 -2.43
C ALA A 125 13.18 -4.40 -3.02
N LYS A 126 13.50 -3.95 -4.25
CA LYS A 126 12.77 -2.93 -5.01
C LYS A 126 11.30 -3.35 -5.25
N THR A 127 10.38 -2.40 -5.38
CA THR A 127 8.97 -2.71 -5.67
C THR A 127 8.80 -3.31 -7.07
N GLY A 128 8.06 -4.40 -7.21
CA GLY A 128 7.82 -5.07 -8.49
C GLY A 128 8.79 -6.23 -8.81
N THR A 129 9.80 -6.50 -7.97
CA THR A 129 10.77 -7.59 -8.16
C THR A 129 10.25 -8.99 -7.77
N GLY A 130 8.93 -9.21 -7.77
CA GLY A 130 8.35 -10.53 -7.49
C GLY A 130 8.37 -10.98 -6.01
N LYS A 131 8.57 -10.06 -5.06
CA LYS A 131 8.59 -10.30 -3.59
C LYS A 131 7.47 -11.24 -3.08
N THR A 132 6.28 -11.20 -3.69
CA THR A 132 5.12 -12.00 -3.30
C THR A 132 5.40 -13.51 -3.35
N LEU A 133 6.04 -14.03 -4.41
CA LEU A 133 6.45 -15.44 -4.45
C LEU A 133 7.62 -15.71 -3.50
N ALA A 134 8.49 -14.71 -3.33
CA ALA A 134 9.70 -14.79 -2.52
C ALA A 134 9.43 -15.08 -1.02
N PHE A 135 8.24 -14.71 -0.51
CA PHE A 135 7.72 -15.18 0.79
C PHE A 135 6.66 -16.29 0.69
N LEU A 136 5.79 -16.30 -0.33
CA LEU A 136 4.73 -17.32 -0.39
C LEU A 136 5.28 -18.74 -0.56
N VAL A 137 6.35 -18.94 -1.33
CA VAL A 137 6.94 -20.27 -1.54
C VAL A 137 7.43 -20.91 -0.21
N PRO A 138 8.35 -20.31 0.57
CA PRO A 138 8.80 -20.90 1.82
C PRO A 138 7.69 -21.00 2.88
N VAL A 139 6.74 -20.06 2.92
CA VAL A 139 5.59 -20.10 3.85
C VAL A 139 4.63 -21.25 3.52
N LEU A 140 4.26 -21.43 2.26
CA LEU A 140 3.38 -22.53 1.85
C LEU A 140 4.08 -23.89 1.97
N GLN A 141 5.37 -23.97 1.64
CA GLN A 141 6.17 -25.18 1.85
C GLN A 141 6.25 -25.56 3.34
N ARG A 142 6.43 -24.59 4.24
CA ARG A 142 6.44 -24.82 5.69
C ARG A 142 5.14 -25.47 6.18
N ILE A 143 3.98 -24.97 5.72
CA ILE A 143 2.67 -25.58 6.00
C ILE A 143 2.60 -27.01 5.46
N LEU A 144 3.06 -27.27 4.23
CA LEU A 144 3.04 -28.62 3.64
C LEU A 144 3.99 -29.61 4.30
N LEU A 145 5.07 -29.14 4.96
CA LEU A 145 5.97 -29.97 5.75
C LEU A 145 5.39 -30.33 7.13
N GLN A 146 4.66 -29.40 7.76
CA GLN A 146 3.97 -29.65 9.04
C GLN A 146 2.62 -30.38 8.87
N GLN A 147 2.00 -30.27 7.69
CA GLN A 147 0.75 -30.92 7.32
C GLN A 147 0.83 -31.57 5.91
N PRO A 148 1.50 -32.72 5.75
CA PRO A 148 1.61 -33.42 4.47
C PRO A 148 0.27 -33.81 3.84
N GLU A 149 -0.80 -33.95 4.64
CA GLU A 149 -2.16 -34.21 4.18
C GLU A 149 -2.73 -33.04 3.33
N LEU A 150 -2.21 -31.82 3.52
CA LEU A 150 -2.60 -30.65 2.73
C LEU A 150 -1.89 -30.60 1.38
N ALA A 151 -0.93 -31.47 1.07
CA ALA A 151 -0.30 -31.53 -0.25
C ALA A 151 -1.27 -31.93 -1.38
N TYR A 152 -2.40 -32.55 -1.01
CA TYR A 152 -3.43 -33.05 -1.93
C TYR A 152 -4.77 -32.34 -1.67
N ARG A 153 -5.64 -32.29 -2.69
CA ARG A 153 -7.06 -31.89 -2.53
C ARG A 153 -7.86 -32.96 -1.79
N GLY A 154 -7.67 -33.07 -0.47
CA GLY A 154 -8.40 -33.99 0.39
C GLY A 154 -9.84 -33.56 0.71
N ARG A 155 -10.60 -34.44 1.38
CA ARG A 155 -11.94 -34.11 1.95
C ARG A 155 -11.88 -33.42 3.31
N SER A 156 -10.68 -33.14 3.83
CA SER A 156 -10.51 -32.51 5.15
C SER A 156 -11.10 -31.11 5.15
N ARG A 157 -11.94 -30.79 6.14
CA ARG A 157 -12.43 -29.44 6.36
C ARG A 157 -11.48 -28.71 7.30
N ALA A 158 -10.77 -27.74 6.74
CA ALA A 158 -10.07 -26.72 7.50
C ALA A 158 -11.04 -26.05 8.51
N ARG A 159 -10.52 -25.64 9.66
CA ARG A 159 -11.28 -24.88 10.67
C ARG A 159 -10.93 -23.40 10.63
N CYS A 160 -11.72 -22.55 11.28
CA CYS A 160 -11.41 -21.11 11.39
C CYS A 160 -10.29 -20.79 12.39
N ASP A 161 -9.89 -21.77 13.21
CA ASP A 161 -8.80 -21.72 14.20
C ASP A 161 -7.55 -22.52 13.78
N ASP A 162 -7.50 -23.03 12.53
CA ASP A 162 -6.35 -23.82 12.02
C ASP A 162 -5.32 -22.97 11.26
N ILE A 163 -5.20 -21.69 11.64
CA ILE A 163 -4.35 -20.72 10.95
C ILE A 163 -2.88 -21.03 11.26
N ARG A 164 -2.16 -21.47 10.22
CA ARG A 164 -0.72 -21.78 10.25
C ARG A 164 0.15 -20.63 9.78
N ALA A 165 -0.36 -19.76 8.91
CA ALA A 165 0.34 -18.57 8.46
C ALA A 165 -0.52 -17.31 8.51
N ILE A 166 0.09 -16.19 8.94
CA ILE A 166 -0.49 -14.85 8.84
C ILE A 166 0.42 -13.97 7.97
N ILE A 167 -0.16 -13.27 7.01
CA ILE A 167 0.54 -12.26 6.20
C ILE A 167 -0.11 -10.91 6.48
N ILE A 168 0.65 -10.00 7.09
CA ILE A 168 0.24 -8.63 7.36
C ILE A 168 0.75 -7.75 6.22
N SER A 169 -0.15 -6.99 5.60
CA SER A 169 0.16 -6.01 4.55
C SER A 169 -0.58 -4.68 4.82
N PRO A 170 0.05 -3.51 4.60
CA PRO A 170 -0.45 -2.20 5.05
C PRO A 170 -1.77 -1.77 4.43
N THR A 171 -2.10 -2.16 3.20
CA THR A 171 -3.39 -1.78 2.59
C THR A 171 -4.15 -2.97 2.04
N ARG A 172 -5.47 -2.79 1.96
CA ARG A 172 -6.45 -3.83 1.65
C ARG A 172 -6.22 -4.40 0.27
N GLU A 173 -5.90 -3.51 -0.66
CA GLU A 173 -5.64 -3.80 -2.07
C GLU A 173 -4.42 -4.73 -2.21
N LEU A 174 -3.41 -4.61 -1.34
CA LEU A 174 -2.25 -5.51 -1.35
C LEU A 174 -2.56 -6.85 -0.69
N ALA A 175 -3.25 -6.85 0.44
CA ALA A 175 -3.72 -8.08 1.07
C ALA A 175 -4.68 -8.87 0.14
N GLU A 176 -5.51 -8.17 -0.64
CA GLU A 176 -6.34 -8.74 -1.71
C GLU A 176 -5.47 -9.31 -2.84
N GLN A 177 -4.45 -8.59 -3.33
CA GLN A 177 -3.52 -9.09 -4.35
C GLN A 177 -2.69 -10.30 -3.89
N ILE A 178 -2.09 -10.25 -2.70
CA ILE A 178 -1.32 -11.36 -2.11
C ILE A 178 -2.20 -12.60 -1.96
N ALA A 179 -3.46 -12.45 -1.52
CA ALA A 179 -4.39 -13.56 -1.41
C ALA A 179 -4.82 -14.13 -2.77
N VAL A 180 -4.88 -13.32 -3.83
CA VAL A 180 -5.10 -13.80 -5.20
C VAL A 180 -3.90 -14.63 -5.69
N GLU A 181 -2.67 -14.15 -5.51
CA GLU A 181 -1.48 -14.92 -5.90
C GLU A 181 -1.31 -16.20 -5.06
N ALA A 182 -1.57 -16.13 -3.75
CA ALA A 182 -1.60 -17.31 -2.88
C ALA A 182 -2.65 -18.33 -3.36
N LYS A 183 -3.86 -17.90 -3.73
CA LYS A 183 -4.93 -18.77 -4.28
C LYS A 183 -4.53 -19.46 -5.59
N LYS A 184 -3.70 -18.83 -6.43
CA LYS A 184 -3.12 -19.49 -7.62
C LYS A 184 -2.10 -20.58 -7.23
N LEU A 185 -1.20 -20.30 -6.29
CA LEU A 185 -0.19 -21.27 -5.83
C LEU A 185 -0.84 -22.51 -5.20
N VAL A 186 -1.77 -22.31 -4.26
CA VAL A 186 -2.39 -23.39 -3.49
C VAL A 186 -3.45 -24.17 -4.27
N GLN A 187 -3.73 -23.83 -5.54
CA GLN A 187 -4.84 -24.41 -6.30
C GLN A 187 -4.82 -25.94 -6.35
N ASN A 188 -3.64 -26.57 -6.30
CA ASN A 188 -3.45 -28.02 -6.36
C ASN A 188 -3.38 -28.71 -4.98
N THR A 189 -3.58 -27.95 -3.90
CA THR A 189 -3.38 -28.36 -2.49
C THR A 189 -4.70 -28.30 -1.70
N GLY A 190 -4.67 -28.69 -0.42
CA GLY A 190 -5.73 -28.46 0.56
C GLY A 190 -5.59 -27.14 1.37
N ILE A 191 -4.63 -26.26 1.05
CA ILE A 191 -4.43 -25.01 1.79
C ILE A 191 -5.56 -24.00 1.49
N VAL A 192 -6.23 -23.51 2.54
CA VAL A 192 -7.34 -22.55 2.43
C VAL A 192 -6.86 -21.14 2.79
N VAL A 193 -7.14 -20.17 1.90
CA VAL A 193 -6.66 -18.78 2.01
C VAL A 193 -7.82 -17.81 2.25
N GLN A 194 -7.77 -17.06 3.35
CA GLN A 194 -8.78 -16.04 3.70
C GLN A 194 -8.19 -14.62 3.76
N THR A 195 -9.07 -13.61 3.65
CA THR A 195 -8.69 -12.18 3.58
C THR A 195 -9.31 -11.33 4.70
N ALA A 196 -8.50 -10.95 5.68
CA ALA A 196 -8.84 -10.04 6.78
C ALA A 196 -8.59 -8.56 6.43
N VAL A 197 -9.38 -8.02 5.51
CA VAL A 197 -9.27 -6.62 5.04
C VAL A 197 -10.46 -5.76 5.47
N GLY A 198 -10.20 -4.55 5.99
CA GLY A 198 -11.25 -3.66 6.49
C GLY A 198 -12.24 -3.19 5.42
N GLY A 199 -13.39 -2.62 5.83
CA GLY A 199 -14.41 -2.07 4.91
C GLY A 199 -15.14 -3.10 4.02
N THR A 200 -14.77 -4.38 4.12
CA THR A 200 -15.63 -5.51 3.80
C THR A 200 -16.56 -5.79 4.99
N GLN A 201 -17.71 -6.42 4.72
CA GLN A 201 -18.63 -6.90 5.75
C GLN A 201 -17.92 -7.95 6.64
N LYS A 202 -17.65 -7.61 7.92
CA LYS A 202 -16.96 -8.50 8.89
C LYS A 202 -17.66 -9.86 8.95
N ASP A 203 -18.98 -9.86 9.11
CA ASP A 203 -19.81 -11.04 9.23
C ASP A 203 -19.78 -11.94 7.99
N ARG A 204 -19.53 -11.38 6.79
CA ARG A 204 -19.45 -12.17 5.56
C ARG A 204 -18.12 -12.92 5.52
N MET A 205 -17.03 -12.22 5.83
CA MET A 205 -15.69 -12.79 5.95
C MET A 205 -15.62 -13.84 7.07
N LEU A 206 -16.27 -13.59 8.21
CA LEU A 206 -16.39 -14.56 9.30
C LEU A 206 -17.21 -15.79 8.87
N ARG A 207 -18.41 -15.61 8.30
CA ARG A 207 -19.23 -16.73 7.79
C ARG A 207 -18.54 -17.53 6.68
N GLU A 208 -17.72 -16.90 5.85
CA GLU A 208 -16.92 -17.58 4.84
C GLU A 208 -15.79 -18.41 5.49
N THR A 209 -15.03 -17.79 6.40
CA THR A 209 -13.93 -18.44 7.15
C THR A 209 -14.43 -19.58 8.05
N GLN A 210 -15.61 -19.46 8.65
CA GLN A 210 -16.25 -20.52 9.44
C GLN A 210 -16.77 -21.69 8.59
N ARG A 211 -17.10 -21.46 7.31
CA ARG A 211 -17.62 -22.49 6.39
C ARG A 211 -16.53 -23.19 5.57
N GLN A 212 -15.45 -22.49 5.24
CA GLN A 212 -14.34 -22.99 4.43
C GLN A 212 -13.10 -23.35 5.27
N GLY A 213 -12.96 -22.76 6.46
CA GLY A 213 -11.74 -22.75 7.26
C GLY A 213 -10.71 -21.73 6.78
N CYS A 214 -9.54 -21.75 7.43
CA CYS A 214 -8.38 -20.93 7.08
C CYS A 214 -7.08 -21.61 7.53
N HIS A 215 -6.14 -21.81 6.60
CA HIS A 215 -4.76 -22.20 6.89
C HIS A 215 -3.79 -21.01 6.72
N LEU A 216 -4.07 -20.12 5.75
CA LEU A 216 -3.33 -18.88 5.49
C LEU A 216 -4.27 -17.67 5.54
N LEU A 217 -4.05 -16.77 6.50
CA LEU A 217 -4.80 -15.52 6.65
C LEU A 217 -3.97 -14.32 6.18
N VAL A 218 -4.45 -13.62 5.14
CA VAL A 218 -3.81 -12.40 4.63
C VAL A 218 -4.64 -11.19 5.05
N GLY A 219 -4.05 -10.12 5.61
CA GLY A 219 -4.86 -9.02 6.13
C GLY A 219 -4.15 -7.71 6.44
N THR A 220 -4.98 -6.69 6.71
CA THR A 220 -4.55 -5.35 7.14
C THR A 220 -4.54 -5.24 8.67
N PRO A 221 -3.56 -4.57 9.32
CA PRO A 221 -3.42 -4.52 10.78
C PRO A 221 -4.72 -4.27 11.54
N GLY A 222 -5.44 -3.18 11.25
CA GLY A 222 -6.68 -2.85 11.96
C GLY A 222 -7.80 -3.90 11.89
N ARG A 223 -7.91 -4.67 10.80
CA ARG A 223 -8.90 -5.77 10.68
C ARG A 223 -8.37 -7.09 11.26
N LEU A 224 -7.06 -7.34 11.21
CA LEU A 224 -6.46 -8.48 11.93
C LEU A 224 -6.62 -8.31 13.45
N HIS A 225 -6.38 -7.10 13.97
CA HIS A 225 -6.63 -6.75 15.37
C HIS A 225 -8.12 -6.96 15.74
N ASP A 226 -9.05 -6.34 15.01
CA ASP A 226 -10.53 -6.50 15.15
C ASP A 226 -11.02 -7.96 15.16
N LEU A 227 -10.29 -8.90 14.54
CA LEU A 227 -10.64 -10.32 14.53
C LEU A 227 -9.98 -11.11 15.66
N LEU A 228 -8.73 -10.79 16.00
CA LEU A 228 -7.95 -11.50 17.02
C LEU A 228 -8.30 -11.06 18.45
N SER A 229 -8.63 -9.77 18.64
CA SER A 229 -9.07 -9.23 19.94
C SER A 229 -10.50 -9.61 20.31
N ASP A 230 -11.29 -10.03 19.33
CA ASP A 230 -12.71 -10.37 19.45
C ASP A 230 -12.88 -11.83 19.96
N PRO A 231 -13.45 -12.05 21.16
CA PRO A 231 -13.72 -13.38 21.68
C PRO A 231 -14.60 -14.22 20.76
N ASP A 232 -15.65 -13.60 20.18
CA ASP A 232 -16.74 -14.28 19.49
C ASP A 232 -16.45 -14.53 18.00
N SER A 233 -15.34 -13.98 17.48
CA SER A 233 -14.93 -14.16 16.07
C SER A 233 -14.64 -15.62 15.70
N GLY A 234 -14.16 -16.42 16.65
CA GLY A 234 -13.61 -17.76 16.41
C GLY A 234 -12.32 -17.80 15.59
N ILE A 235 -11.68 -16.63 15.35
CA ILE A 235 -10.43 -16.50 14.58
C ILE A 235 -9.24 -16.53 15.54
N ARG A 236 -8.44 -17.59 15.48
CA ARG A 236 -7.23 -17.79 16.31
C ARG A 236 -6.13 -18.47 15.50
N ALA A 237 -4.88 -18.30 15.92
CA ALA A 237 -3.71 -18.96 15.32
C ALA A 237 -2.85 -19.68 16.38
N PRO A 238 -3.39 -20.69 17.09
CA PRO A 238 -2.67 -21.40 18.16
C PRO A 238 -1.51 -22.27 17.65
N ARG A 239 -1.47 -22.55 16.34
CA ARG A 239 -0.41 -23.31 15.64
C ARG A 239 0.23 -22.44 14.55
N LEU A 240 0.54 -21.18 14.87
CA LEU A 240 1.14 -20.25 13.91
C LEU A 240 2.59 -20.66 13.60
N GLU A 241 2.82 -21.24 12.44
CA GLU A 241 4.13 -21.69 11.93
C GLU A 241 4.89 -20.56 11.22
N ALA A 242 4.17 -19.60 10.61
CA ALA A 242 4.78 -18.51 9.84
C ALA A 242 4.07 -17.15 10.01
N LEU A 243 4.85 -16.07 10.03
CA LEU A 243 4.38 -14.70 10.10
C LEU A 243 5.12 -13.82 9.08
N VAL A 244 4.40 -13.14 8.20
CA VAL A 244 4.99 -12.25 7.19
C VAL A 244 4.56 -10.81 7.43
N LEU A 245 5.51 -9.87 7.30
CA LEU A 245 5.28 -8.43 7.28
C LEU A 245 5.73 -7.90 5.92
N ASP A 246 4.77 -7.64 5.03
CA ASP A 246 5.00 -7.04 3.71
C ASP A 246 4.84 -5.52 3.75
N GLU A 247 5.62 -4.80 2.93
CA GLU A 247 5.79 -3.33 3.00
C GLU A 247 5.90 -2.82 4.45
N ALA A 248 6.85 -3.39 5.20
CA ALA A 248 7.05 -3.10 6.62
C ALA A 248 7.38 -1.63 6.90
N ASP A 249 8.09 -0.95 5.99
CA ASP A 249 8.26 0.50 5.96
C ASP A 249 6.89 1.23 6.01
N ARG A 250 6.01 0.95 5.06
CA ARG A 250 4.69 1.56 4.93
C ARG A 250 3.77 1.29 6.12
N MET A 251 3.86 0.13 6.78
CA MET A 251 3.06 -0.13 7.98
C MET A 251 3.39 0.86 9.11
N LEU A 252 4.66 1.25 9.24
CA LEU A 252 5.09 2.25 10.21
C LEU A 252 4.73 3.67 9.75
N ASP A 253 4.91 3.98 8.46
CA ASP A 253 4.60 5.30 7.89
C ASP A 253 3.10 5.64 7.95
N VAL A 254 2.21 4.65 7.79
CA VAL A 254 0.75 4.80 7.94
C VAL A 254 0.32 4.85 9.42
N GLY A 255 1.22 4.55 10.36
CA GLY A 255 0.99 4.64 11.80
C GLY A 255 0.56 3.35 12.49
N PHE A 256 0.47 2.21 11.79
CA PHE A 256 0.01 0.92 12.34
C PHE A 256 0.95 0.27 13.37
N ASN A 257 1.95 1.00 13.87
CA ASN A 257 2.86 0.50 14.90
C ASN A 257 2.12 0.10 16.18
N GLN A 258 1.01 0.76 16.53
CA GLN A 258 0.22 0.34 17.69
C GLN A 258 -0.52 -0.97 17.41
N GLU A 259 -1.27 -1.06 16.31
CA GLU A 259 -2.02 -2.28 15.94
C GLU A 259 -1.11 -3.49 15.73
N LEU A 260 0.11 -3.31 15.21
CA LEU A 260 1.12 -4.37 15.13
C LEU A 260 1.54 -4.88 16.52
N GLN A 261 1.73 -4.00 17.50
CA GLN A 261 2.07 -4.40 18.87
C GLN A 261 0.88 -5.03 19.61
N GLU A 262 -0.36 -4.61 19.31
CA GLU A 262 -1.56 -5.26 19.84
C GLU A 262 -1.77 -6.66 19.24
N ILE A 263 -1.61 -6.83 17.91
CA ILE A 263 -1.72 -8.14 17.23
C ILE A 263 -0.80 -9.18 17.88
N LEU A 264 0.45 -8.82 18.19
CA LEU A 264 1.42 -9.74 18.81
C LEU A 264 0.92 -10.36 20.12
N LYS A 265 0.08 -9.66 20.91
CA LYS A 265 -0.46 -10.15 22.18
C LYS A 265 -1.50 -11.26 22.02
N TYR A 266 -2.04 -11.42 20.81
CA TYR A 266 -3.05 -12.44 20.46
C TYR A 266 -2.47 -13.59 19.62
N LEU A 267 -1.17 -13.56 19.33
CA LEU A 267 -0.43 -14.66 18.72
C LEU A 267 0.31 -15.44 19.83
N PRO A 268 0.56 -16.74 19.67
CA PRO A 268 1.29 -17.51 20.69
C PRO A 268 2.72 -16.97 20.88
N ASP A 269 3.28 -17.17 22.08
CA ASP A 269 4.69 -16.88 22.33
C ASP A 269 5.54 -17.79 21.43
N ARG A 270 6.57 -17.21 20.83
CA ARG A 270 7.50 -17.89 19.95
C ARG A 270 8.38 -18.92 20.68
N ALA A 271 8.58 -18.75 21.99
CA ALA A 271 9.26 -19.73 22.83
C ALA A 271 8.44 -21.01 23.03
N GLU A 272 7.10 -20.91 22.94
CA GLU A 272 6.17 -22.04 23.09
C GLU A 272 5.77 -22.65 21.74
N VAL A 273 5.54 -21.80 20.73
CA VAL A 273 5.17 -22.18 19.35
C VAL A 273 6.23 -21.63 18.38
N PRO A 274 7.24 -22.44 18.02
CA PRO A 274 8.31 -22.03 17.12
C PRO A 274 7.77 -21.66 15.73
N ARG A 275 7.82 -20.37 15.40
CA ARG A 275 7.43 -19.82 14.10
C ARG A 275 8.60 -19.24 13.32
N GLN A 276 8.50 -19.20 12.00
CA GLN A 276 9.35 -18.40 11.11
C GLN A 276 8.76 -17.01 10.93
N THR A 277 9.58 -15.96 10.91
CA THR A 277 9.16 -14.59 10.63
C THR A 277 9.91 -14.01 9.43
N LEU A 278 9.17 -13.47 8.46
CA LEU A 278 9.69 -12.91 7.22
C LEU A 278 9.26 -11.44 7.11
N LEU A 279 10.21 -10.51 7.14
CA LEU A 279 9.96 -9.08 6.99
C LEU A 279 10.49 -8.61 5.64
N PHE A 280 9.58 -8.16 4.77
CA PHE A 280 9.89 -7.63 3.45
C PHE A 280 9.65 -6.12 3.40
N SER A 281 10.66 -5.38 2.95
CA SER A 281 10.64 -3.92 2.87
C SER A 281 11.26 -3.43 1.56
N ALA A 282 11.05 -2.16 1.21
CA ALA A 282 11.80 -1.51 0.13
C ALA A 282 12.94 -0.65 0.71
N THR A 283 12.66 0.03 1.82
CA THR A 283 13.62 0.77 2.64
C THR A 283 13.78 0.10 4.00
N ILE A 284 14.95 0.25 4.65
CA ILE A 284 15.17 -0.21 6.04
C ILE A 284 15.64 0.96 6.92
N PRO A 285 14.76 1.95 7.19
CA PRO A 285 15.00 3.02 8.16
C PRO A 285 14.98 2.52 9.62
N LYS A 286 15.44 3.37 10.55
CA LYS A 286 15.66 3.00 11.97
C LYS A 286 14.41 2.46 12.69
N ASN A 287 13.22 2.90 12.29
CA ASN A 287 11.93 2.39 12.76
C ASN A 287 11.66 0.96 12.26
N VAL A 288 11.96 0.64 10.99
CA VAL A 288 11.88 -0.74 10.47
C VAL A 288 12.89 -1.66 11.15
N ILE A 289 14.10 -1.18 11.46
CA ILE A 289 15.09 -1.92 12.28
C ILE A 289 14.54 -2.18 13.70
N GLY A 290 13.83 -1.20 14.28
CA GLY A 290 13.13 -1.36 15.55
C GLY A 290 12.06 -2.44 15.50
N LEU A 291 11.23 -2.43 14.46
CA LEU A 291 10.19 -3.44 14.22
C LEU A 291 10.77 -4.84 14.03
N ALA A 292 11.81 -4.99 13.20
CA ALA A 292 12.50 -6.25 12.98
C ALA A 292 12.96 -6.89 14.30
N ARG A 293 13.53 -6.09 15.22
CA ARG A 293 13.99 -6.56 16.54
C ARG A 293 12.87 -7.06 17.48
N THR A 294 11.61 -6.71 17.24
CA THR A 294 10.46 -7.25 17.99
C THR A 294 9.94 -8.56 17.38
N TYR A 295 10.09 -8.73 16.07
CA TYR A 295 9.43 -9.79 15.30
C TYR A 295 10.34 -11.00 15.01
N ILE A 296 11.66 -10.78 14.88
CA ILE A 296 12.61 -11.76 14.38
C ILE A 296 13.48 -12.37 15.48
N ASN A 297 13.88 -13.63 15.30
CA ASN A 297 14.79 -14.39 16.16
C ASN A 297 16.25 -13.95 15.89
N PRO A 298 16.91 -13.22 16.81
CA PRO A 298 18.26 -12.70 16.58
C PRO A 298 19.35 -13.79 16.60
N GLN A 299 19.02 -15.04 16.94
CA GLN A 299 19.92 -16.20 16.87
C GLN A 299 19.77 -17.02 15.58
N ASN A 300 18.69 -16.84 14.80
CA ASN A 300 18.47 -17.59 13.55
C ASN A 300 17.71 -16.75 12.52
N PHE A 301 18.41 -15.78 11.91
CA PHE A 301 17.89 -14.96 10.83
C PHE A 301 18.96 -14.67 9.77
N GLU A 302 18.51 -14.32 8.57
CA GLU A 302 19.34 -13.86 7.46
C GLU A 302 18.89 -12.46 6.99
N PHE A 303 19.85 -11.61 6.61
CA PHE A 303 19.60 -10.28 6.06
C PHE A 303 19.89 -10.30 4.56
N VAL A 304 18.84 -10.29 3.75
CA VAL A 304 18.91 -10.40 2.30
C VAL A 304 18.73 -9.03 1.67
N GLN A 305 19.84 -8.42 1.22
CA GLN A 305 19.83 -7.15 0.50
C GLN A 305 20.10 -7.38 -0.99
N THR A 306 19.04 -7.29 -1.80
CA THR A 306 19.14 -7.38 -3.29
C THR A 306 19.22 -6.02 -3.97
N ILE A 307 19.42 -4.96 -3.19
CA ILE A 307 19.74 -3.63 -3.68
C ILE A 307 21.23 -3.41 -3.40
N LYS A 308 22.10 -3.64 -4.40
CA LYS A 308 23.53 -3.37 -4.22
C LYS A 308 23.73 -1.88 -3.93
N ALA A 309 24.75 -1.53 -3.13
CA ALA A 309 24.99 -0.14 -2.73
C ALA A 309 25.31 0.80 -3.91
N ASP A 310 25.73 0.21 -5.02
CA ASP A 310 26.08 0.78 -6.32
C ASP A 310 25.00 0.60 -7.41
N GLU A 311 23.97 -0.25 -7.19
CA GLU A 311 23.00 -0.60 -8.22
C GLU A 311 21.78 0.34 -8.24
N VAL A 312 22.05 1.54 -8.75
CA VAL A 312 21.14 2.55 -9.33
C VAL A 312 19.67 2.12 -9.26
N GLN A 313 18.94 2.65 -8.29
CA GLN A 313 17.55 2.28 -8.04
C GLN A 313 16.66 2.64 -9.24
N THR A 314 15.46 2.06 -9.34
CA THR A 314 14.49 2.41 -10.39
C THR A 314 14.22 3.92 -10.45
N HIS A 315 14.21 4.57 -9.29
CA HIS A 315 14.03 6.01 -9.16
C HIS A 315 15.22 6.84 -9.68
N GLU A 316 16.39 6.25 -9.94
CA GLU A 316 17.56 6.91 -10.53
C GLU A 316 17.64 6.69 -12.04
N LYS A 317 17.11 5.57 -12.55
CA LYS A 317 17.02 5.26 -13.99
C LYS A 317 15.89 6.00 -14.71
N VAL A 318 14.82 6.35 -14.01
CA VAL A 318 13.68 7.10 -14.56
C VAL A 318 14.03 8.59 -14.68
N PRO A 319 14.00 9.18 -15.90
CA PRO A 319 14.10 10.63 -16.08
C PRO A 319 13.09 11.38 -15.22
N GLN A 320 13.58 12.38 -14.47
CA GLN A 320 12.79 13.18 -13.55
C GLN A 320 12.88 14.66 -13.90
N PHE A 321 11.73 15.31 -13.94
CA PHE A 321 11.59 16.73 -14.20
C PHE A 321 10.89 17.40 -13.02
N ILE A 322 11.48 18.46 -12.48
CA ILE A 322 10.77 19.45 -11.68
C ILE A 322 10.36 20.58 -12.62
N ALA A 323 9.07 20.92 -12.61
CA ALA A 323 8.49 22.00 -13.39
C ALA A 323 7.98 23.07 -12.40
N PRO A 324 8.79 24.11 -12.12
CA PRO A 324 8.39 25.18 -11.22
C PRO A 324 7.29 26.04 -11.83
N CYS A 325 6.14 26.01 -11.19
CA CYS A 325 4.99 26.83 -11.48
C CYS A 325 5.16 28.20 -10.82
N LYS A 326 5.02 29.28 -11.60
CA LYS A 326 5.18 30.68 -11.19
C LYS A 326 4.40 30.99 -9.91
N THR A 327 3.14 30.58 -9.85
CA THR A 327 2.32 30.50 -8.62
C THR A 327 1.58 29.16 -8.56
N MET A 328 0.70 28.96 -7.57
CA MET A 328 -0.13 27.74 -7.52
C MET A 328 -1.23 27.77 -8.59
N ALA A 329 -1.72 28.95 -9.00
CA ALA A 329 -2.68 29.10 -10.10
C ALA A 329 -2.24 28.39 -11.40
N ASN A 330 -0.93 28.41 -11.70
CA ASN A 330 -0.35 27.76 -12.87
C ASN A 330 -0.43 26.21 -12.84
N MET A 331 -0.58 25.58 -11.67
CA MET A 331 -0.35 24.14 -11.52
C MET A 331 -1.36 23.23 -12.23
N TYR A 332 -2.63 23.63 -12.30
CA TYR A 332 -3.66 22.87 -13.04
C TYR A 332 -3.55 23.09 -14.57
N PRO A 333 -3.34 24.31 -15.08
CA PRO A 333 -2.95 24.55 -16.47
C PRO A 333 -1.70 23.77 -16.91
N ALA A 334 -0.65 23.70 -16.06
CA ALA A 334 0.57 22.95 -16.35
C ALA A 334 0.38 21.44 -16.35
N LEU A 335 -0.50 20.91 -15.51
CA LEU A 335 -0.92 19.51 -15.59
C LEU A 335 -1.70 19.23 -16.89
N LEU A 336 -2.55 20.16 -17.33
CA LEU A 336 -3.32 20.03 -18.57
C LEU A 336 -2.39 20.08 -19.80
N GLU A 337 -1.50 21.07 -19.90
CA GLU A 337 -0.52 21.19 -20.98
C GLU A 337 0.36 19.93 -21.08
N LEU A 338 0.82 19.39 -19.94
CA LEU A 338 1.62 18.17 -19.90
C LEU A 338 0.84 16.95 -20.41
N ILE A 339 -0.43 16.79 -20.02
CA ILE A 339 -1.30 15.71 -20.49
C ILE A 339 -1.60 15.85 -21.99
N GLU A 340 -1.93 17.05 -22.46
CA GLU A 340 -2.19 17.34 -23.88
C GLU A 340 -0.93 17.05 -24.72
N ARG A 341 0.24 17.57 -24.32
CA ARG A 341 1.53 17.42 -25.01
C ARG A 341 1.97 15.96 -25.13
N GLU A 342 2.05 15.24 -24.01
CA GLU A 342 2.55 13.86 -24.04
C GLU A 342 1.52 12.87 -24.62
N THR A 343 0.21 13.16 -24.54
CA THR A 343 -0.80 12.37 -25.27
C THR A 343 -0.75 12.61 -26.77
N ALA A 344 -0.54 13.85 -27.23
CA ALA A 344 -0.35 14.14 -28.65
C ALA A 344 0.91 13.48 -29.21
N LYS A 345 2.03 13.56 -28.47
CA LYS A 345 3.30 12.89 -28.79
C LYS A 345 3.15 11.37 -28.91
N ALA A 346 2.52 10.71 -27.93
CA ALA A 346 2.26 9.26 -27.97
C ALA A 346 1.23 8.84 -29.04
N LYS A 347 0.48 9.77 -29.63
CA LYS A 347 -0.40 9.53 -30.80
C LYS A 347 0.29 9.79 -32.14
N ALA A 348 1.44 10.48 -32.14
CA ALA A 348 2.21 10.82 -33.34
C ALA A 348 3.32 9.81 -33.66
N ASP A 349 3.72 9.00 -32.66
CA ASP A 349 4.74 7.94 -32.79
C ASP A 349 4.07 6.56 -32.59
N PRO A 350 3.88 5.76 -33.67
CA PRO A 350 3.24 4.45 -33.58
C PRO A 350 3.99 3.41 -32.74
N GLU A 351 5.29 3.61 -32.49
CA GLU A 351 6.13 2.68 -31.70
C GLU A 351 6.15 3.05 -30.20
N ALA A 352 5.53 4.16 -29.81
CA ALA A 352 5.49 4.62 -28.42
C ALA A 352 4.39 3.90 -27.59
N ASP A 353 4.72 3.55 -26.34
CA ASP A 353 3.70 3.13 -25.36
C ASP A 353 2.63 4.25 -25.21
N PRO A 354 1.32 3.95 -25.34
CA PRO A 354 0.27 4.95 -25.22
C PRO A 354 0.29 5.71 -23.90
N PHE A 355 -0.02 7.01 -23.94
CA PHE A 355 0.07 7.87 -22.75
C PHE A 355 -0.84 7.37 -21.62
N LYS A 356 -0.20 6.89 -20.55
CA LYS A 356 -0.83 6.34 -19.34
C LYS A 356 -0.13 6.90 -18.10
N ALA A 357 -0.86 7.67 -17.31
CA ALA A 357 -0.30 8.47 -16.23
C ALA A 357 -0.96 8.19 -14.87
N ILE A 358 -0.20 8.38 -13.79
CA ILE A 358 -0.73 8.52 -12.43
C ILE A 358 -0.40 9.93 -11.92
N VAL A 359 -1.42 10.67 -11.47
CA VAL A 359 -1.30 12.01 -10.89
C VAL A 359 -1.54 11.91 -9.38
N PHE A 360 -0.50 12.18 -8.60
CA PHE A 360 -0.59 12.24 -7.14
C PHE A 360 -0.94 13.64 -6.65
N LEU A 361 -1.94 13.74 -5.78
CA LEU A 361 -2.32 14.97 -5.06
C LEU A 361 -2.32 14.73 -3.53
N PRO A 362 -2.08 15.76 -2.70
CA PRO A 362 -1.85 15.59 -1.26
C PRO A 362 -3.10 15.24 -0.44
N THR A 363 -4.31 15.45 -0.94
CA THR A 363 -5.55 15.23 -0.16
C THR A 363 -6.65 14.52 -0.96
N THR A 364 -7.52 13.78 -0.27
CA THR A 364 -8.67 13.15 -0.92
C THR A 364 -9.59 14.16 -1.61
N ASN A 365 -9.85 15.32 -1.01
CA ASN A 365 -10.73 16.32 -1.62
C ASN A 365 -10.09 16.99 -2.85
N SER A 366 -8.75 17.17 -2.88
CA SER A 366 -8.05 17.63 -4.08
C SER A 366 -8.08 16.60 -5.20
N VAL A 367 -8.03 15.29 -4.89
CA VAL A 367 -8.28 14.21 -5.87
C VAL A 367 -9.71 14.27 -6.43
N ILE A 368 -10.73 14.40 -5.58
CA ILE A 368 -12.14 14.46 -6.03
C ILE A 368 -12.38 15.70 -6.92
N PHE A 369 -11.86 16.86 -6.52
CA PHE A 369 -11.92 18.09 -7.32
C PHE A 369 -11.19 17.93 -8.66
N ALA A 370 -9.95 17.41 -8.65
CA ALA A 370 -9.16 17.19 -9.85
C ALA A 370 -9.82 16.17 -10.78
N HIS A 371 -10.43 15.11 -10.26
CA HIS A 371 -11.21 14.15 -11.04
C HIS A 371 -12.38 14.85 -11.74
N GLY A 372 -13.24 15.58 -11.02
CA GLY A 372 -14.36 16.30 -11.63
C GLY A 372 -13.92 17.35 -12.66
N LEU A 373 -12.79 18.03 -12.41
CA LEU A 373 -12.18 18.98 -13.35
C LEU A 373 -11.75 18.28 -14.66
N PHE A 374 -10.90 17.26 -14.57
CA PHE A 374 -10.38 16.56 -15.75
C PHE A 374 -11.41 15.67 -16.44
N GLU A 375 -12.44 15.18 -15.74
CA GLU A 375 -13.58 14.49 -16.35
C GLU A 375 -14.38 15.45 -17.23
N ARG A 376 -14.59 16.70 -16.79
CA ARG A 376 -15.22 17.74 -17.62
C ARG A 376 -14.34 18.18 -18.79
N LEU A 377 -13.02 18.16 -18.65
CA LEU A 377 -12.09 18.45 -19.75
C LEU A 377 -12.11 17.32 -20.79
N ALA A 378 -11.92 16.06 -20.39
CA ALA A 378 -12.01 14.87 -21.27
C ALA A 378 -13.43 14.62 -21.84
N TYR A 379 -14.48 15.18 -21.21
CA TYR A 379 -15.80 15.22 -21.83
C TYR A 379 -15.84 16.16 -23.04
N GLN A 380 -15.19 17.33 -22.96
CA GLN A 380 -15.20 18.36 -24.00
C GLN A 380 -14.18 18.10 -25.11
N ASP A 381 -12.97 17.66 -24.76
CA ASP A 381 -11.90 17.33 -25.69
C ASP A 381 -11.54 15.84 -25.61
N LYS A 382 -11.50 15.16 -26.77
CA LYS A 382 -11.15 13.74 -26.90
C LYS A 382 -9.65 13.52 -27.19
N SER A 383 -8.87 14.60 -27.27
CA SER A 383 -7.41 14.53 -27.21
C SER A 383 -6.95 13.97 -25.84
N ILE A 384 -7.62 14.42 -24.77
CA ILE A 384 -7.35 14.10 -23.37
C ILE A 384 -7.82 12.66 -23.04
N PRO A 385 -6.97 11.81 -22.42
CA PRO A 385 -7.40 10.48 -21.98
C PRO A 385 -8.47 10.57 -20.88
N PHE A 386 -9.30 9.54 -20.77
CA PHE A 386 -10.30 9.50 -19.70
C PHE A 386 -9.62 9.35 -18.32
N VAL A 387 -10.20 10.03 -17.32
CA VAL A 387 -9.75 9.95 -15.93
C VAL A 387 -10.42 8.83 -15.14
N ILE A 388 -9.73 8.43 -14.08
CA ILE A 388 -10.17 7.51 -13.04
C ILE A 388 -9.64 8.04 -11.70
N ASP A 389 -10.39 7.90 -10.61
CA ASP A 389 -9.96 8.26 -9.26
C ASP A 389 -9.70 7.03 -8.35
N ILE A 390 -8.71 7.13 -7.46
CA ILE A 390 -8.56 6.21 -6.32
C ILE A 390 -8.18 7.01 -5.07
N HIS A 391 -9.07 7.02 -4.06
CA HIS A 391 -8.85 7.69 -2.78
C HIS A 391 -9.53 6.97 -1.60
N SER A 392 -9.35 7.47 -0.38
CA SER A 392 -9.80 6.83 0.86
C SER A 392 -11.33 6.78 1.04
N GLN A 393 -12.04 7.82 0.61
CA GLN A 393 -13.51 7.91 0.71
C GLN A 393 -14.27 6.95 -0.23
N LEU A 394 -13.64 6.41 -1.28
CA LEU A 394 -14.26 5.36 -2.10
C LEU A 394 -14.50 4.09 -1.27
N SER A 395 -15.60 3.39 -1.57
CA SER A 395 -15.81 2.03 -1.07
C SER A 395 -14.77 1.06 -1.62
N GLN A 396 -14.60 -0.12 -0.98
CA GLN A 396 -13.66 -1.13 -1.45
C GLN A 396 -13.99 -1.56 -2.89
N SER A 397 -15.27 -1.82 -3.18
CA SER A 397 -15.73 -2.23 -4.52
C SER A 397 -15.55 -1.16 -5.60
N GLN A 398 -15.60 0.13 -5.24
CA GLN A 398 -15.20 1.22 -6.15
C GLN A 398 -13.69 1.22 -6.39
N ARG A 399 -12.85 1.12 -5.34
CA ARG A 399 -11.39 1.04 -5.51
C ARG A 399 -10.95 -0.16 -6.36
N THR A 400 -11.47 -1.36 -6.08
CA THR A 400 -11.16 -2.56 -6.89
C THR A 400 -11.59 -2.37 -8.35
N ARG A 401 -12.78 -1.82 -8.60
CA ARG A 401 -13.28 -1.53 -9.96
C ARG A 401 -12.42 -0.50 -10.70
N ASN A 402 -12.04 0.59 -10.04
CA ASN A 402 -11.23 1.65 -10.62
C ASN A 402 -9.78 1.19 -10.86
N ALA A 403 -9.21 0.40 -9.95
CA ALA A 403 -7.90 -0.22 -10.13
C ALA A 403 -7.89 -1.22 -11.29
N GLU A 404 -8.92 -2.07 -11.42
CA GLU A 404 -9.08 -2.97 -12.57
C GLU A 404 -9.27 -2.21 -13.89
N ARG A 405 -10.07 -1.14 -13.89
CA ARG A 405 -10.24 -0.26 -15.06
C ARG A 405 -8.90 0.32 -15.50
N PHE A 406 -8.13 0.92 -14.59
CA PHE A 406 -6.82 1.51 -14.92
C PHE A 406 -5.79 0.45 -15.33
N ARG A 407 -5.78 -0.71 -14.68
CA ARG A 407 -4.90 -1.84 -15.04
C ARG A 407 -5.09 -2.27 -16.49
N ARG A 408 -6.35 -2.40 -16.93
CA ARG A 408 -6.77 -2.81 -18.27
C ARG A 408 -6.76 -1.68 -19.31
N SER A 409 -6.49 -0.43 -18.91
CA SER A 409 -6.44 0.71 -19.84
C SER A 409 -5.10 0.77 -20.56
N GLU A 410 -5.10 1.00 -21.86
CA GLU A 410 -3.90 1.33 -22.62
C GLU A 410 -3.51 2.80 -22.39
N SER A 411 -4.45 3.73 -22.61
CA SER A 411 -4.31 5.15 -22.27
C SER A 411 -5.38 5.58 -21.27
N ALA A 412 -4.97 6.19 -20.16
CA ALA A 412 -5.82 6.72 -19.10
C ALA A 412 -5.00 7.59 -18.13
N VAL A 413 -5.69 8.43 -17.33
CA VAL A 413 -5.09 9.20 -16.24
C VAL A 413 -5.71 8.80 -14.90
N LEU A 414 -4.92 8.19 -14.01
CA LEU A 414 -5.34 7.85 -12.65
C LEU A 414 -4.98 8.99 -11.68
N ILE A 415 -5.98 9.64 -11.11
CA ILE A 415 -5.82 10.71 -10.11
C ILE A 415 -5.95 10.09 -8.71
N SER A 416 -4.97 10.28 -7.82
CA SER A 416 -4.91 9.53 -6.57
C SER A 416 -4.13 10.20 -5.44
N THR A 417 -4.34 9.71 -4.21
CA THR A 417 -3.46 9.95 -3.06
C THR A 417 -2.51 8.77 -2.86
N ASP A 418 -1.68 8.79 -1.82
CA ASP A 418 -0.71 7.72 -1.50
C ASP A 418 -1.29 6.33 -1.20
N VAL A 419 -2.62 6.17 -1.27
CA VAL A 419 -3.30 4.88 -1.37
C VAL A 419 -2.72 4.03 -2.51
N THR A 420 -2.42 4.63 -3.67
CA THR A 420 -1.86 3.93 -4.85
C THR A 420 -0.35 3.99 -4.97
N ALA A 421 0.35 4.81 -4.17
CA ALA A 421 1.79 5.03 -4.30
C ALA A 421 2.66 3.80 -3.94
N ARG A 422 2.13 2.80 -3.24
CA ARG A 422 2.87 1.63 -2.77
C ARG A 422 2.09 0.33 -3.03
N GLY A 423 2.84 -0.74 -3.33
CA GLY A 423 2.42 -2.08 -3.73
C GLY A 423 1.60 -2.24 -5.02
N LEU A 424 0.57 -1.41 -5.25
CA LEU A 424 -0.36 -1.57 -6.38
C LEU A 424 0.39 -1.55 -7.71
N ASP A 425 0.31 -2.68 -8.42
CA ASP A 425 0.92 -2.86 -9.73
C ASP A 425 -0.05 -2.54 -10.87
N PHE A 426 0.44 -1.72 -11.80
CA PHE A 426 -0.27 -1.25 -12.98
C PHE A 426 0.71 -1.33 -14.17
N PRO A 427 0.43 -2.16 -15.19
CA PRO A 427 1.33 -2.31 -16.34
C PRO A 427 1.30 -1.06 -17.23
N ASN A 428 2.41 -0.83 -17.92
CA ASN A 428 2.59 0.22 -18.94
C ASN A 428 2.30 1.66 -18.46
N VAL A 429 2.49 1.96 -17.17
CA VAL A 429 2.41 3.35 -16.67
C VAL A 429 3.61 4.13 -17.19
N THR A 430 3.43 4.87 -18.28
CA THR A 430 4.44 5.73 -18.91
C THR A 430 4.87 6.94 -18.06
N HIS A 431 3.95 7.48 -17.25
CA HIS A 431 4.15 8.75 -16.53
C HIS A 431 3.74 8.67 -15.06
N VAL A 432 4.56 9.25 -14.18
CA VAL A 432 4.15 9.61 -12.82
C VAL A 432 4.25 11.13 -12.67
N ILE A 433 3.14 11.76 -12.34
CA ILE A 433 3.05 13.20 -12.12
C ILE A 433 2.70 13.42 -10.65
N GLN A 434 3.35 14.38 -9.99
CA GLN A 434 3.10 14.73 -8.60
C GLN A 434 2.77 16.22 -8.52
N MET A 435 1.58 16.57 -8.02
CA MET A 435 1.22 17.95 -7.67
C MET A 435 1.53 18.19 -6.21
N HIS A 436 2.29 19.24 -5.94
CA HIS A 436 2.91 19.54 -4.65
C HIS A 436 3.92 18.48 -4.19
N LEU A 437 4.80 18.89 -3.30
CA LEU A 437 5.86 18.06 -2.76
C LEU A 437 5.31 16.95 -1.84
N ALA A 438 5.89 15.75 -1.93
CA ALA A 438 5.62 14.68 -0.97
C ALA A 438 6.06 15.07 0.46
N THR A 439 5.49 14.44 1.49
CA THR A 439 5.85 14.66 2.91
C THR A 439 7.32 14.39 3.21
N ASP A 440 7.90 13.43 2.50
CA ASP A 440 9.24 12.89 2.69
C ASP A 440 9.81 12.37 1.35
N ARG A 441 11.09 11.97 1.36
CA ARG A 441 11.80 11.46 0.18
C ARG A 441 11.29 10.10 -0.28
N ASP A 442 10.94 9.22 0.66
CA ASP A 442 10.65 7.83 0.36
C ASP A 442 9.29 7.74 -0.35
N ILE A 443 8.27 8.50 0.09
CA ILE A 443 7.00 8.63 -0.62
C ILE A 443 7.18 9.17 -2.05
N TYR A 444 8.07 10.15 -2.27
CA TYR A 444 8.41 10.59 -3.64
C TYR A 444 8.96 9.44 -4.49
N ILE A 445 9.90 8.67 -3.95
CA ILE A 445 10.51 7.49 -4.61
C ILE A 445 9.46 6.40 -4.89
N HIS A 446 8.54 6.14 -3.96
CA HIS A 446 7.49 5.13 -4.10
C HIS A 446 6.45 5.49 -5.15
N ARG A 447 6.01 6.76 -5.18
CA ARG A 447 5.17 7.35 -6.23
C ARG A 447 5.84 7.18 -7.58
N LEU A 448 7.09 7.63 -7.71
CA LEU A 448 7.88 7.52 -8.95
C LEU A 448 8.04 6.05 -9.39
N GLY A 449 8.26 5.14 -8.45
CA GLY A 449 8.28 3.69 -8.66
C GLY A 449 6.94 3.05 -9.05
N ARG A 450 5.92 3.81 -9.49
CA ARG A 450 4.81 3.30 -10.29
C ARG A 450 5.16 3.18 -11.78
N THR A 451 6.11 3.97 -12.28
CA THR A 451 6.66 3.85 -13.63
C THR A 451 8.05 3.17 -13.61
N GLY A 452 8.68 2.93 -14.76
CA GLY A 452 9.99 2.27 -14.87
C GLY A 452 10.00 0.78 -14.47
N ARG A 453 8.87 0.08 -14.63
CA ARG A 453 8.66 -1.30 -14.13
C ARG A 453 8.99 -2.37 -15.16
N ALA A 454 9.46 -3.53 -14.70
CA ALA A 454 9.72 -4.72 -15.52
C ALA A 454 10.58 -4.44 -16.77
N GLY A 455 11.61 -3.58 -16.63
CA GLY A 455 12.50 -3.19 -17.72
C GLY A 455 11.97 -2.09 -18.65
N LYS A 456 10.69 -1.71 -18.56
CA LYS A 456 10.13 -0.61 -19.36
C LYS A 456 10.65 0.76 -18.94
N THR A 457 10.65 1.67 -19.90
CA THR A 457 10.90 3.11 -19.74
C THR A 457 9.74 3.82 -19.03
N GLY A 458 9.94 5.10 -18.73
CA GLY A 458 8.92 5.98 -18.15
C GLY A 458 9.52 7.29 -17.67
N GLN A 459 8.70 8.26 -17.26
CA GLN A 459 9.19 9.55 -16.74
C GLN A 459 8.40 10.09 -15.54
N GLY A 460 9.10 10.81 -14.67
CA GLY A 460 8.58 11.46 -13.47
C GLY A 460 8.49 12.97 -13.62
N TRP A 461 7.36 13.57 -13.26
CA TRP A 461 7.13 15.01 -13.24
C TRP A 461 6.70 15.49 -11.85
N LEU A 462 7.34 16.54 -11.35
CA LEU A 462 7.02 17.22 -10.10
C LEU A 462 6.57 18.65 -10.39
N LEU A 463 5.26 18.88 -10.34
CA LEU A 463 4.61 20.18 -10.49
C LEU A 463 4.47 20.81 -9.09
N VAL A 464 5.15 21.92 -8.88
CA VAL A 464 5.28 22.61 -7.57
C VAL A 464 5.37 24.11 -7.79
N SER A 465 4.87 24.94 -6.87
CA SER A 465 5.06 26.39 -6.99
C SER A 465 6.51 26.81 -6.74
N ASP A 466 6.95 27.98 -7.23
CA ASP A 466 8.32 28.50 -6.98
C ASP A 466 8.67 28.56 -5.47
N SER A 467 7.66 28.79 -4.60
CA SER A 467 7.80 28.72 -3.14
C SER A 467 8.15 27.32 -2.60
N GLU A 468 7.65 26.25 -3.25
CA GLU A 468 7.97 24.86 -2.90
C GLU A 468 9.36 24.42 -3.39
N VAL A 469 9.93 25.04 -4.43
CA VAL A 469 11.22 24.62 -5.04
C VAL A 469 12.37 24.57 -4.03
N SER A 470 12.41 25.54 -3.11
CA SER A 470 13.43 25.58 -2.04
C SER A 470 13.27 24.41 -1.05
N LEU A 471 12.04 23.98 -0.80
CA LEU A 471 11.72 22.83 0.05
C LEU A 471 11.99 21.50 -0.68
N ALA A 472 11.67 21.43 -1.98
CA ALA A 472 11.92 20.27 -2.84
C ALA A 472 13.41 19.93 -2.89
N ARG A 473 14.28 20.92 -3.12
CA ARG A 473 15.75 20.76 -3.10
C ARG A 473 16.28 20.25 -1.75
N LYS A 474 15.67 20.64 -0.64
CA LYS A 474 16.04 20.19 0.71
C LYS A 474 15.55 18.78 1.03
N ARG A 475 14.37 18.40 0.51
CA ARG A 475 13.72 17.09 0.78
C ARG A 475 14.17 15.97 -0.16
N LEU A 476 14.59 16.30 -1.38
CA LEU A 476 14.98 15.33 -2.42
C LEU A 476 16.48 15.39 -2.79
N PRO A 477 17.43 15.45 -1.81
CA PRO A 477 18.84 15.67 -2.10
C PRO A 477 19.46 14.46 -2.82
N GLY A 478 20.18 14.71 -3.92
CA GLY A 478 20.87 13.67 -4.69
C GLY A 478 19.96 12.81 -5.57
N LEU A 479 18.68 13.18 -5.77
CA LEU A 479 17.87 12.62 -6.84
C LEU A 479 18.19 13.34 -8.18
N PRO A 480 18.26 12.65 -9.33
CA PRO A 480 18.65 13.24 -10.62
C PRO A 480 17.50 14.03 -11.28
N ILE A 481 16.88 14.93 -10.52
CA ILE A 481 15.72 15.72 -10.94
C ILE A 481 16.19 16.97 -11.70
N GLN A 482 15.91 17.00 -13.00
CA GLN A 482 16.24 18.10 -13.91
C GLN A 482 15.19 19.21 -13.83
N ARG A 483 15.58 20.49 -13.93
CA ARG A 483 14.60 21.59 -14.04
C ARG A 483 14.11 21.67 -15.48
N SER A 484 12.82 21.40 -15.70
CA SER A 484 12.12 21.71 -16.95
C SER A 484 11.57 23.14 -16.90
N THR A 485 11.58 23.80 -18.05
CA THR A 485 10.85 25.05 -18.33
C THR A 485 9.96 24.91 -19.57
N ASP A 486 9.67 23.67 -19.97
CA ASP A 486 9.10 23.30 -21.27
C ASP A 486 7.56 23.20 -21.23
N LEU A 487 6.97 23.76 -20.18
CA LEU A 487 5.54 23.96 -19.98
C LEU A 487 5.30 25.46 -19.89
N VAL A 488 4.76 26.06 -20.95
CA VAL A 488 4.55 27.51 -21.06
C VAL A 488 3.65 27.99 -19.92
N THR A 489 2.56 27.25 -19.66
CA THR A 489 1.61 27.52 -18.58
C THR A 489 2.23 27.49 -17.19
N ALA A 490 3.34 26.79 -16.97
CA ALA A 490 4.05 26.80 -15.69
C ALA A 490 4.79 28.12 -15.47
N THR A 491 5.31 28.74 -16.54
CA THR A 491 6.20 29.92 -16.46
C THR A 491 5.50 31.28 -16.55
N VAL A 492 4.34 31.37 -17.20
CA VAL A 492 3.60 32.64 -17.38
C VAL A 492 3.13 33.23 -16.06
N ASP A 493 3.05 34.56 -15.99
CA ASP A 493 2.49 35.25 -14.83
C ASP A 493 0.96 35.39 -14.97
N ALA A 494 0.22 34.58 -14.20
CA ALA A 494 -1.24 34.51 -14.26
C ALA A 494 -1.95 35.79 -13.77
N ALA A 495 -1.23 36.69 -13.09
CA ALA A 495 -1.75 37.95 -12.55
C ALA A 495 -1.33 39.19 -13.37
N ALA A 496 -0.30 39.10 -14.21
CA ALA A 496 0.24 40.23 -14.98
C ALA A 496 -0.67 40.76 -16.12
N GLY A 497 -1.86 40.19 -16.33
CA GLY A 497 -2.89 40.72 -17.25
C GLY A 497 -2.61 40.54 -18.75
N GLY A 498 -1.54 39.84 -19.13
CA GLY A 498 -1.27 39.47 -20.52
C GLY A 498 -2.15 38.32 -21.03
N GLU A 499 -2.00 37.97 -22.31
CA GLU A 499 -2.64 36.78 -22.87
C GLU A 499 -2.12 35.50 -22.20
N LEU A 500 -3.03 34.74 -21.59
CA LEU A 500 -2.71 33.47 -20.94
C LEU A 500 -2.93 32.31 -21.92
N PRO A 501 -2.11 31.25 -21.90
CA PRO A 501 -2.33 30.06 -22.72
C PRO A 501 -3.73 29.46 -22.47
N GLU A 502 -4.31 28.87 -23.52
CA GLU A 502 -5.71 28.42 -23.51
C GLU A 502 -6.06 27.45 -22.38
N GLN A 503 -5.08 26.72 -21.84
CA GLN A 503 -5.25 25.83 -20.69
C GLN A 503 -5.78 26.55 -19.45
N PHE A 504 -5.43 27.83 -19.22
CA PHE A 504 -6.02 28.64 -18.14
C PHE A 504 -7.52 28.83 -18.36
N THR A 505 -7.92 29.15 -19.60
CA THR A 505 -9.33 29.33 -19.98
C THR A 505 -10.10 28.01 -19.91
N LYS A 506 -9.53 26.91 -20.43
CA LYS A 506 -10.06 25.55 -20.33
C LYS A 506 -10.30 25.15 -18.86
N VAL A 507 -9.31 25.33 -17.99
CA VAL A 507 -9.42 25.02 -16.54
C VAL A 507 -10.48 25.88 -15.86
N ARG A 508 -10.42 27.22 -15.98
CA ARG A 508 -11.40 28.13 -15.35
C ARG A 508 -12.84 27.82 -15.80
N GLN A 509 -13.07 27.58 -17.10
CA GLN A 509 -14.39 27.21 -17.62
C GLN A 509 -14.88 25.85 -17.14
N ALA A 510 -13.99 24.86 -16.97
CA ALA A 510 -14.34 23.56 -16.42
C ALA A 510 -14.66 23.64 -14.92
N VAL A 511 -13.90 24.43 -14.15
CA VAL A 511 -14.18 24.68 -12.71
C VAL A 511 -15.50 25.43 -12.52
N ALA A 512 -15.78 26.47 -13.33
CA ALA A 512 -17.04 27.22 -13.28
C ALA A 512 -18.30 26.37 -13.56
N ARG A 513 -18.13 25.13 -14.07
CA ARG A 513 -19.21 24.16 -14.31
C ARG A 513 -19.28 23.06 -13.23
N LEU A 514 -18.38 23.04 -12.24
CA LEU A 514 -18.42 22.10 -11.13
C LEU A 514 -19.42 22.53 -10.04
N PRO A 515 -19.96 21.58 -9.25
CA PRO A 515 -20.62 21.90 -7.98
C PRO A 515 -19.67 22.69 -7.06
N THR A 516 -20.14 23.82 -6.52
CA THR A 516 -19.31 24.80 -5.77
C THR A 516 -18.59 24.20 -4.56
N HIS A 517 -19.17 23.19 -3.91
CA HIS A 517 -18.55 22.53 -2.76
C HIS A 517 -17.21 21.84 -3.11
N LEU A 518 -16.96 21.43 -4.36
CA LEU A 518 -15.73 20.73 -4.73
C LEU A 518 -14.47 21.61 -4.59
N PRO A 519 -14.37 22.81 -5.21
CA PRO A 519 -13.24 23.71 -4.95
C PRO A 519 -13.19 24.20 -3.49
N GLU A 520 -14.33 24.42 -2.82
CA GLU A 520 -14.36 24.77 -1.40
C GLU A 520 -13.74 23.69 -0.50
N GLU A 521 -14.11 22.42 -0.71
CA GLU A 521 -13.62 21.28 0.06
C GLU A 521 -12.18 20.90 -0.29
N ALA A 522 -11.75 21.11 -1.54
CA ALA A 522 -10.36 21.03 -1.94
C ALA A 522 -9.53 22.10 -1.20
N TYR A 523 -9.91 23.37 -1.31
CA TYR A 523 -9.24 24.50 -0.64
C TYR A 523 -9.09 24.28 0.86
N ARG A 524 -10.19 23.94 1.55
CA ARG A 524 -10.19 23.64 3.01
C ARG A 524 -9.25 22.49 3.35
N SER A 525 -9.16 21.46 2.50
CA SER A 525 -8.26 20.32 2.74
C SER A 525 -6.78 20.66 2.56
N LEU A 526 -6.44 21.48 1.57
CA LEU A 526 -5.05 21.89 1.28
C LEU A 526 -4.53 22.79 2.42
N CYS A 527 -5.35 23.75 2.87
CA CYS A 527 -5.10 24.53 4.09
C CYS A 527 -4.85 23.64 5.32
N GLY A 528 -5.58 22.54 5.46
CA GLY A 528 -5.44 21.59 6.57
C GLY A 528 -4.23 20.65 6.47
N ASN A 529 -3.59 20.54 5.30
CA ASN A 529 -2.47 19.64 5.04
C ASN A 529 -1.09 20.30 5.27
N ALA A 530 -1.05 21.63 5.44
CA ALA A 530 0.19 22.43 5.52
C ALA A 530 1.12 22.29 4.29
N LEU A 531 0.58 21.82 3.15
CA LEU A 531 1.29 21.47 1.91
C LEU A 531 2.71 20.92 2.15
N ALA A 532 2.75 19.79 2.87
CA ALA A 532 3.98 19.08 3.21
C ALA A 532 5.08 19.95 3.87
N GLY A 533 4.73 20.99 4.63
CA GLY A 533 5.66 21.80 5.39
C GLY A 533 6.14 23.08 4.71
N LEU A 534 5.33 23.67 3.82
CA LEU A 534 5.39 25.10 3.58
C LEU A 534 5.12 25.87 4.89
N ASN A 535 5.58 27.12 4.98
CA ASN A 535 5.11 27.99 6.05
C ASN A 535 3.65 28.40 5.79
N GLY A 536 2.90 28.69 6.86
CA GLY A 536 1.46 28.93 6.75
C GLY A 536 1.07 30.12 5.88
N GLN A 537 1.93 31.15 5.76
CA GLN A 537 1.65 32.35 4.98
C GLN A 537 1.85 32.09 3.48
N ASP A 538 3.03 31.58 3.07
CA ASP A 538 3.31 31.20 1.67
C ASP A 538 2.27 30.20 1.13
N MET A 539 1.81 29.27 1.99
CA MET A 539 0.74 28.34 1.65
C MET A 539 -0.59 29.06 1.41
N VAL A 540 -1.02 29.94 2.31
CA VAL A 540 -2.33 30.62 2.17
C VAL A 540 -2.32 31.62 1.03
N ASP A 541 -1.23 32.36 0.81
CA ASP A 541 -1.15 33.30 -0.31
C ASP A 541 -1.13 32.54 -1.65
N GLY A 542 -0.44 31.40 -1.73
CA GLY A 542 -0.51 30.50 -2.88
C GLY A 542 -1.90 29.88 -3.09
N LEU A 543 -2.59 29.46 -2.03
CA LEU A 543 -3.95 28.90 -2.15
C LEU A 543 -5.00 29.98 -2.48
N ASN A 544 -4.84 31.22 -2.02
CA ASN A 544 -5.66 32.37 -2.40
C ASN A 544 -5.51 32.68 -3.90
N ASP A 545 -4.28 32.72 -4.39
CA ASP A 545 -3.96 32.86 -5.82
C ASP A 545 -4.54 31.69 -6.65
N LEU A 546 -4.39 30.45 -6.20
CA LEU A 546 -5.01 29.29 -6.83
C LEU A 546 -6.54 29.43 -6.92
N ALA A 547 -7.20 29.88 -5.85
CA ALA A 547 -8.65 30.07 -5.84
C ALA A 547 -9.11 31.17 -6.81
N LEU A 548 -8.49 32.34 -6.78
CA LEU A 548 -8.90 33.50 -7.56
C LEU A 548 -8.43 33.43 -9.02
N HIS A 549 -7.14 33.16 -9.24
CA HIS A 549 -6.50 33.23 -10.55
C HIS A 549 -6.36 31.86 -11.22
N GLY A 550 -6.18 30.78 -10.48
CA GLY A 550 -6.12 29.43 -11.06
C GLY A 550 -7.50 28.89 -11.43
N TRP A 551 -8.40 28.88 -10.45
CA TRP A 551 -9.74 28.32 -10.55
C TRP A 551 -10.81 29.32 -11.04
N GLY A 552 -10.54 30.63 -10.96
CA GLY A 552 -11.47 31.67 -11.41
C GLY A 552 -12.64 31.92 -10.45
N LEU A 553 -12.48 31.61 -9.16
CA LEU A 553 -13.51 31.88 -8.15
C LEU A 553 -13.64 33.39 -7.93
N GLN A 554 -14.88 33.87 -7.76
CA GLN A 554 -15.17 35.28 -7.45
C GLN A 554 -14.69 35.70 -6.05
N GLU A 555 -14.57 34.74 -5.12
CA GLU A 555 -14.07 34.97 -3.78
C GLU A 555 -13.26 33.76 -3.27
N ILE A 556 -12.38 34.01 -2.29
CA ILE A 556 -11.67 32.95 -1.54
C ILE A 556 -12.69 32.10 -0.76
N PRO A 557 -12.61 30.75 -0.79
CA PRO A 557 -13.49 29.87 -0.01
C PRO A 557 -13.38 30.08 1.51
N THR A 558 -14.50 29.92 2.23
CA THR A 558 -14.52 30.05 3.69
C THR A 558 -13.81 28.88 4.38
N VAL A 559 -13.10 29.15 5.47
CA VAL A 559 -12.55 28.14 6.39
C VAL A 559 -13.20 28.22 7.77
N SER A 560 -13.15 27.11 8.52
CA SER A 560 -13.62 27.11 9.90
C SER A 560 -12.66 27.90 10.81
N ALA A 561 -13.20 28.51 11.87
CA ALA A 561 -12.40 29.24 12.85
C ALA A 561 -11.31 28.37 13.53
N SER A 562 -11.52 27.04 13.62
CA SER A 562 -10.48 26.14 14.13
C SER A 562 -9.35 25.93 13.13
N LEU A 563 -9.66 25.76 11.85
CA LEU A 563 -8.65 25.64 10.80
C LEU A 563 -7.80 26.90 10.69
N ALA A 564 -8.41 28.09 10.70
CA ALA A 564 -7.68 29.36 10.67
C ALA A 564 -6.71 29.54 11.86
N ARG A 565 -7.13 29.19 13.09
CA ARG A 565 -6.26 29.20 14.28
C ARG A 565 -5.12 28.20 14.23
N ASN A 566 -5.28 27.08 13.52
CA ASN A 566 -4.25 26.07 13.35
C ASN A 566 -3.21 26.49 12.28
N VAL A 567 -3.66 27.08 11.17
CA VAL A 567 -2.79 27.55 10.06
C VAL A 567 -2.01 28.82 10.43
N ARG A 568 -2.58 29.70 11.27
CA ARG A 568 -1.92 30.93 11.79
C ARG A 568 -1.42 31.92 10.72
N ALA A 569 -2.11 32.00 9.59
CA ALA A 569 -1.81 32.90 8.49
C ALA A 569 -2.89 33.97 8.27
N ARG A 570 -2.52 35.04 7.56
CA ARG A 570 -3.42 36.13 7.12
C ARG A 570 -4.08 35.75 5.78
N GLY A 571 -5.15 36.45 5.40
CA GLY A 571 -5.83 36.25 4.11
C GLY A 571 -6.90 35.14 4.10
N LEU A 572 -7.00 34.30 5.13
CA LEU A 572 -8.08 33.32 5.26
C LEU A 572 -9.43 33.99 5.58
N ARG A 573 -10.45 33.76 4.74
CA ARG A 573 -11.84 34.13 5.05
C ARG A 573 -12.44 33.12 6.02
N VAL A 574 -12.71 33.53 7.26
CA VAL A 574 -13.40 32.70 8.26
C VAL A 574 -14.92 32.87 8.11
N GLY A 575 -15.66 31.76 8.04
CA GLY A 575 -17.11 31.81 7.88
C GLY A 575 -17.80 30.47 8.17
N PRO A 576 -19.13 30.38 8.02
CA PRO A 576 -19.83 29.11 8.07
C PRO A 576 -19.31 28.18 6.95
N THR A 577 -18.91 26.97 7.33
CA THR A 577 -18.49 25.95 6.38
C THR A 577 -19.69 25.15 5.91
N SER A 578 -20.12 25.45 4.69
CA SER A 578 -20.91 24.61 3.80
C SER A 578 -20.31 23.21 3.72
N SER A 579 -20.82 22.27 4.51
CA SER A 579 -20.57 20.84 4.37
C SER A 579 -21.90 20.11 4.25
N PRO A 580 -22.13 19.35 3.17
CA PRO A 580 -23.13 18.28 3.17
C PRO A 580 -22.88 17.39 4.40
N ARG A 581 -23.95 16.97 5.09
CA ARG A 581 -23.83 16.26 6.37
C ARG A 581 -23.36 14.81 6.19
N SER A 582 -22.07 14.61 5.90
CA SER A 582 -21.40 13.33 6.19
C SER A 582 -21.29 13.19 7.72
N SER A 583 -21.96 12.19 8.28
CA SER A 583 -22.17 12.01 9.73
C SER A 583 -20.94 11.46 10.47
N PHE A 584 -19.85 12.22 10.49
CA PHE A 584 -18.71 11.95 11.36
C PHE A 584 -19.07 12.20 12.84
N ARG A 585 -19.52 11.14 13.53
CA ARG A 585 -19.61 11.10 14.99
C ARG A 585 -18.67 10.00 15.51
N GLY A 586 -17.59 10.42 16.17
CA GLY A 586 -16.65 9.49 16.78
C GLY A 586 -17.25 8.78 18.00
N VAL A 587 -17.13 7.45 18.00
CA VAL A 587 -17.14 6.51 19.15
C VAL A 587 -18.14 6.80 20.29
N GLY A 588 -19.21 6.00 20.38
CA GLY A 588 -20.13 6.01 21.52
C GLY A 588 -21.21 4.92 21.46
N SER A 589 -20.90 3.75 22.02
CA SER A 589 -21.76 2.61 22.42
C SER A 589 -23.22 2.47 21.92
N ARG A 590 -23.48 1.28 21.34
CA ARG A 590 -24.77 0.55 21.22
C ARG A 590 -25.84 1.08 20.25
N GLY A 591 -26.57 0.12 19.67
CA GLY A 591 -27.72 0.34 18.78
C GLY A 591 -27.35 0.16 17.30
N GLY A 592 -27.83 -0.91 16.67
CA GLY A 592 -27.78 -1.07 15.21
C GLY A 592 -29.12 -0.73 14.56
N PHE A 593 -29.13 -0.54 13.24
CA PHE A 593 -30.32 -0.67 12.39
C PHE A 593 -29.92 -0.89 10.91
N ASP A 594 -30.88 -1.34 10.10
CA ASP A 594 -30.72 -1.72 8.70
C ASP A 594 -30.44 -0.58 7.70
N GLY A 595 -29.79 -0.96 6.59
CA GLY A 595 -30.31 -0.78 5.22
C GLY A 595 -30.45 0.62 4.62
N GLY A 596 -29.88 0.82 3.41
CA GLY A 596 -30.24 1.96 2.55
C GLY A 596 -29.20 2.35 1.49
N ASP A 597 -29.19 1.67 0.35
CA ASP A 597 -28.47 2.14 -0.84
C ASP A 597 -29.18 3.36 -1.46
N SER A 598 -28.52 4.51 -1.57
CA SER A 598 -28.98 5.66 -2.38
C SER A 598 -27.90 6.72 -2.63
N PHE A 599 -27.03 6.51 -3.62
CA PHE A 599 -26.24 7.57 -4.26
C PHE A 599 -25.95 7.23 -5.75
N ASP A 600 -27.01 6.93 -6.51
CA ASP A 600 -26.90 6.54 -7.92
C ASP A 600 -28.05 7.13 -8.77
N ARG A 601 -28.16 8.48 -8.80
CA ARG A 601 -29.11 9.19 -9.66
C ARG A 601 -28.80 10.67 -9.96
N VAL A 602 -27.55 10.98 -10.34
CA VAL A 602 -27.20 12.21 -11.09
C VAL A 602 -26.35 11.78 -12.29
N PHE A 603 -26.40 12.54 -13.40
CA PHE A 603 -25.64 12.29 -14.65
C PHE A 603 -26.06 11.06 -15.49
N LYS A 604 -27.35 10.95 -15.84
CA LYS A 604 -27.80 10.21 -17.04
C LYS A 604 -28.96 10.90 -17.79
N SER A 605 -28.61 11.71 -18.79
CA SER A 605 -29.43 11.96 -19.99
C SER A 605 -28.51 12.53 -21.09
N GLY A 606 -28.54 11.98 -22.31
CA GLY A 606 -27.48 12.28 -23.29
C GLY A 606 -27.54 11.58 -24.66
N GLY A 607 -28.73 11.40 -25.25
CA GLY A 607 -28.88 11.12 -26.69
C GLY A 607 -28.95 9.66 -27.14
N PHE A 608 -29.59 9.48 -28.31
CA PHE A 608 -29.79 8.25 -29.11
C PHE A 608 -30.59 7.10 -28.46
N GLY A 609 -31.59 6.48 -29.10
CA GLY A 609 -32.26 6.81 -30.37
C GLY A 609 -33.17 5.65 -30.84
N GLY A 610 -34.30 5.95 -31.51
CA GLY A 610 -35.23 4.91 -32.01
C GLY A 610 -36.51 5.49 -32.63
N ARG A 611 -37.12 4.78 -33.59
CA ARG A 611 -38.36 5.16 -34.32
C ARG A 611 -39.51 4.19 -34.01
N GLY A 612 -40.74 4.66 -34.22
CA GLY A 612 -41.98 3.86 -34.24
C GLY A 612 -42.69 3.80 -32.87
N GLY A 613 -44.01 3.80 -32.79
CA GLY A 613 -45.05 3.93 -33.84
C GLY A 613 -46.43 4.15 -33.21
N ASP A 614 -47.49 4.24 -34.01
CA ASP A 614 -48.89 4.29 -33.55
C ASP A 614 -49.23 3.06 -32.66
N ASP A 615 -50.18 3.09 -31.71
CA ASP A 615 -51.58 3.41 -31.99
C ASP A 615 -52.50 3.69 -30.76
N ARG A 616 -53.76 4.02 -31.11
CA ARG A 616 -54.98 4.44 -30.38
C ARG A 616 -55.45 3.68 -29.11
N ARG A 617 -56.09 4.47 -28.21
CA ARG A 617 -57.28 4.14 -27.35
C ARG A 617 -57.03 3.05 -26.27
N SER A 618 -57.88 2.81 -25.24
CA SER A 618 -59.26 3.22 -24.95
C SER A 618 -59.58 3.17 -23.44
N GLY A 619 -60.44 4.08 -22.94
CA GLY A 619 -61.21 3.95 -21.67
C GLY A 619 -60.46 4.04 -20.33
N GLY A 620 -61.10 4.33 -19.20
CA GLY A 620 -62.49 4.81 -19.00
C GLY A 620 -63.07 4.43 -17.63
N PHE A 621 -63.65 5.40 -16.91
CA PHE A 621 -64.27 5.26 -15.56
C PHE A 621 -63.25 4.89 -14.43
N GLY A 622 -63.42 5.25 -13.15
CA GLY A 622 -64.51 5.90 -12.40
C GLY A 622 -64.96 5.01 -11.22
N GLY A 623 -65.18 5.49 -9.99
CA GLY A 623 -64.99 6.82 -9.39
C GLY A 623 -65.41 6.83 -7.90
N ARG A 624 -64.93 7.85 -7.15
CA ARG A 624 -65.33 8.30 -5.77
C ARG A 624 -66.00 7.30 -4.79
N GLY A 625 -65.36 7.11 -3.64
CA GLY A 625 -66.01 6.72 -2.38
C GLY A 625 -65.08 6.97 -1.19
N GLY A 626 -65.55 7.63 -0.13
CA GLY A 626 -64.75 7.93 1.06
C GLY A 626 -65.60 7.86 2.34
N GLY A 627 -64.97 7.58 3.48
CA GLY A 627 -65.63 7.49 4.77
C GLY A 627 -64.67 7.08 5.88
N ASP A 628 -64.70 7.80 7.00
CA ASP A 628 -63.77 7.67 8.13
C ASP A 628 -63.94 6.38 8.95
N ARG A 629 -62.86 5.98 9.64
CA ARG A 629 -62.81 6.07 11.13
C ARG A 629 -61.43 5.73 11.71
N ARG A 630 -61.20 6.21 12.94
CA ARG A 630 -59.98 5.97 13.73
C ARG A 630 -60.17 4.81 14.72
N GLY A 631 -59.06 4.16 15.06
CA GLY A 631 -58.73 3.88 16.46
C GLY A 631 -59.01 2.47 16.99
N GLY A 632 -57.97 1.87 17.57
CA GLY A 632 -57.99 0.61 18.32
C GLY A 632 -56.55 0.13 18.54
N GLY A 633 -56.19 -0.32 19.74
CA GLY A 633 -54.82 -0.77 20.00
C GLY A 633 -54.56 -1.33 21.41
N PHE A 634 -53.36 -1.89 21.56
CA PHE A 634 -52.71 -2.39 22.78
C PHE A 634 -53.28 -3.62 23.50
N GLY A 635 -52.36 -4.54 23.81
CA GLY A 635 -52.53 -5.77 24.59
C GLY A 635 -51.67 -6.90 24.00
N GLY A 636 -50.84 -7.65 24.74
CA GLY A 636 -50.40 -7.52 26.14
C GLY A 636 -49.19 -8.44 26.40
N ARG A 637 -48.46 -8.26 27.52
CA ARG A 637 -47.35 -9.16 27.92
C ARG A 637 -47.86 -10.39 28.67
N GLY A 638 -47.24 -11.56 28.47
CA GLY A 638 -47.46 -12.78 29.28
C GLY A 638 -46.32 -13.79 29.11
N GLY A 639 -45.70 -14.21 30.21
CA GLY A 639 -44.44 -14.96 30.23
C GLY A 639 -44.53 -16.49 30.17
N GLY A 640 -43.45 -17.14 30.62
CA GLY A 640 -43.41 -18.59 30.95
C GLY A 640 -42.34 -19.37 30.18
N GLY A 641 -41.36 -19.93 30.89
CA GLY A 641 -40.41 -20.90 30.33
C GLY A 641 -40.91 -22.35 30.42
N GLY A 642 -40.18 -23.29 29.82
CA GLY A 642 -40.56 -24.72 29.86
C GLY A 642 -39.61 -25.63 29.08
N TYR A 643 -38.64 -26.19 29.79
CA TYR A 643 -37.71 -27.24 29.35
C TYR A 643 -38.43 -28.57 29.04
N GLY A 644 -37.92 -29.34 28.06
CA GLY A 644 -38.42 -30.69 27.76
C GLY A 644 -37.57 -31.46 26.75
N SER A 645 -36.75 -32.40 27.23
CA SER A 645 -36.00 -33.35 26.39
C SER A 645 -36.87 -34.53 25.95
N ARG A 646 -36.57 -35.14 24.79
CA ARG A 646 -36.88 -36.56 24.51
C ARG A 646 -36.10 -37.12 23.32
N ASP A 647 -35.45 -38.25 23.52
CA ASP A 647 -34.86 -39.09 22.47
C ASP A 647 -35.91 -39.91 21.71
N ARG A 648 -35.65 -40.27 20.45
CA ARG A 648 -35.39 -41.67 20.00
C ARG A 648 -35.47 -41.87 18.48
N GLY A 649 -34.54 -42.66 17.96
CA GLY A 649 -34.66 -43.44 16.71
C GLY A 649 -34.45 -42.67 15.39
N GLY A 650 -34.05 -43.32 14.30
CA GLY A 650 -33.65 -44.73 14.13
C GLY A 650 -34.13 -45.35 12.82
N TYR A 651 -33.32 -46.24 12.23
CA TYR A 651 -33.51 -46.93 10.93
C TYR A 651 -33.39 -46.07 9.66
N GLY A 652 -32.93 -46.69 8.57
CA GLY A 652 -32.83 -46.03 7.25
C GLY A 652 -31.85 -46.59 6.21
N ASP A 653 -31.28 -47.79 6.37
CA ASP A 653 -30.37 -48.36 5.35
C ASP A 653 -31.13 -48.84 4.09
N ARG A 654 -30.65 -48.45 2.91
CA ARG A 654 -30.98 -49.07 1.61
C ARG A 654 -29.81 -48.98 0.63
N SER A 655 -29.39 -50.15 0.14
CA SER A 655 -28.37 -50.33 -0.89
C SER A 655 -28.93 -50.36 -2.32
N SER A 656 -28.00 -50.37 -3.29
CA SER A 656 -28.13 -50.83 -4.69
C SER A 656 -28.80 -49.90 -5.72
N GLY A 657 -28.34 -50.01 -6.97
CA GLY A 657 -28.79 -49.23 -8.13
C GLY A 657 -27.64 -48.91 -9.09
N GLY A 658 -27.25 -49.86 -9.95
CA GLY A 658 -26.13 -49.70 -10.89
C GLY A 658 -26.52 -49.96 -12.35
N TYR A 659 -25.87 -49.22 -13.25
CA TYR A 659 -25.72 -49.42 -14.70
C TYR A 659 -24.28 -48.95 -15.03
N GLY A 660 -23.51 -49.52 -15.96
CA GLY A 660 -23.84 -49.82 -17.36
C GLY A 660 -23.66 -48.54 -18.19
N GLY A 661 -22.65 -48.34 -19.05
CA GLY A 661 -21.54 -49.20 -19.47
C GLY A 661 -21.47 -49.31 -21.01
N ARG A 662 -20.48 -48.67 -21.65
CA ARG A 662 -20.14 -48.90 -23.07
C ARG A 662 -18.79 -48.29 -23.49
N ASP A 663 -18.14 -48.96 -24.44
CA ASP A 663 -16.88 -48.58 -25.08
C ASP A 663 -17.03 -47.52 -26.19
N GLY A 664 -15.91 -46.94 -26.63
CA GLY A 664 -15.86 -46.00 -27.76
C GLY A 664 -14.45 -45.49 -28.07
N GLY A 665 -13.56 -46.35 -28.57
CA GLY A 665 -12.17 -45.99 -28.91
C GLY A 665 -11.95 -45.61 -30.37
N ARG A 666 -11.22 -44.49 -30.58
CA ARG A 666 -10.47 -43.98 -31.77
C ARG A 666 -10.27 -42.46 -31.50
N GLY A 667 -9.12 -41.83 -31.71
CA GLY A 667 -7.84 -42.28 -32.26
C GLY A 667 -7.56 -41.67 -33.62
N ASP A 668 -6.89 -40.51 -33.65
CA ASP A 668 -6.06 -40.06 -34.76
C ASP A 668 -5.09 -38.92 -34.35
N GLY A 669 -4.09 -38.67 -35.20
CA GLY A 669 -2.90 -37.84 -34.91
C GLY A 669 -2.96 -36.35 -35.30
N PRO A 670 -1.82 -35.63 -35.21
CA PRO A 670 -1.76 -34.17 -35.25
C PRO A 670 -1.60 -33.58 -36.67
N SER A 671 -1.86 -32.27 -36.78
CA SER A 671 -1.42 -31.41 -37.89
C SER A 671 -0.75 -30.14 -37.34
N ALA A 672 0.13 -29.54 -38.14
CA ALA A 672 0.92 -28.34 -37.81
C ALA A 672 0.99 -27.42 -39.04
N SER A 673 1.61 -26.24 -38.89
CA SER A 673 1.60 -25.07 -39.80
C SER A 673 0.26 -24.31 -39.72
N PHE A 674 0.23 -22.98 -39.55
CA PHE A 674 1.28 -21.96 -39.67
C PHE A 674 1.51 -21.17 -38.36
#